data_AF-A0A174NGY0-F1
#
_entry.id   AF-A0A174NGY0-F1
#
_cell.length_a   1.000
_cell.length_b   1.000
_cell.length_c   1.000
_cell.angle_alpha   90.00
_cell.angle_beta   90.00
_cell.angle_gamma   90.00
#
_symmetry.space_group_name_H-M   'P 1'
#
loop_
_entity.id
_entity.type
_entity.pdbx_description
1 polymer ?
#
loop_
_entity_poly.entity_id
_entity_poly.type
_entity_poly.pdbx_seq_one_letter_code
_entity_poly.pdbx_strand_id
1 'polypeptide(L)'
;MRNLKRTLSLVLAAVMLVGMMVVGASAASSDFVDGNEITYAEAAEVMTALGVFEGTDKGAFDPTGILTREQAAAIICRMLLGDDAENLTTNSTVFSDVAADRWSAGYIGYCAQQNILAGTGNGTFNPEGELTGLAFAKMLLVALGYDPAIEQYVGNDWAVNVAADAVDAGIAVSGVIMADAMIREQAAQMAYQTLEADMVRYASRGTTIQQPDGSTIIVGNTAAEPVSKTDSDYAGDSNDDTQQFCERYFADLKKVNGEDDFARPASQWKLKNDIIGTYPAEADGTFTTAVDKGDLYDVIGRTVYNDITASKPTDFSVYVDGDPVSSPDVADYFVNNETDDAKGTAKGVLTQVFVDDDNNVILSQIHTYVAQVDGGYDEENEELELDDLGLDTFPAVNTTLSADDFENLSAFEDGDYVLITAVGDEVKTIQAAEVVSGTVTSYTSNKNVTLDGTKYEYSQGYSSTYNLKDDYDLVLDTYGYVIYADGVEASNDYVFITNVAQIGGVNKSFEAKAYFVDGTTAVIEVSNADDLEWESTDKTKNTWFSYDEKNDGTYELGKLNSYDSASKDFNTTGKIIETGDARISLDKSVRLNNDTVFVIRRGDNVNVYTGIRNVPDVNVTHLEADAEVEVVAILDDNGYADYLFINGETGELGVSGSVAGDRIYILDTDYESSQDADDNKYYVFDAIVNGEIGTVELNSTTGIEKGLYGSVTYDADGYINTKDLKKIEDTADTNLKAASVNTTVSYASGVLSFGGLDLVLADDYTIFLNDDGTGKTTTPSRLARDYEDDAFKGVISWVVDDDLVTEVYVDAKATADESLAANTEPQPESAEALIDSMKGNDDFESWNNVPHLVSLGLTQVVEGDTIYLSGTVTPINAKTELSKEQLAGLNQFWPSDPAITSYNDLVTKNLIDEGDEIAFLVVTENGTNHFTVVEKTEDGALFFTGNGKGTTEKEWPNAGFTLDISGLTF
;
A
#
# COMPACT_ATOMS: atom_id res chain seq x y z
N MET A 1 -27.68 18.41 0.63
CA MET A 1 -27.23 19.10 1.87
C MET A 1 -27.53 18.32 3.16
N ARG A 2 -28.77 17.92 3.49
CA ARG A 2 -29.04 17.21 4.77
C ARG A 2 -28.37 15.84 4.93
N ASN A 3 -28.19 15.09 3.83
CA ASN A 3 -27.57 13.76 3.87
C ASN A 3 -26.03 13.82 3.77
N LEU A 4 -25.48 14.85 3.11
CA LEU A 4 -24.03 15.04 2.98
C LEU A 4 -23.36 15.31 4.34
N LYS A 5 -24.09 15.92 5.29
CA LYS A 5 -23.64 16.09 6.68
C LYS A 5 -23.62 14.78 7.49
N ARG A 6 -24.33 13.73 7.07
CA ARG A 6 -24.29 12.42 7.74
C ARG A 6 -23.20 11.51 7.20
N THR A 7 -22.85 11.62 5.91
CA THR A 7 -21.73 10.88 5.33
C THR A 7 -20.37 11.48 5.73
N LEU A 8 -20.22 12.81 5.76
CA LEU A 8 -19.00 13.42 6.32
C LEU A 8 -18.81 13.04 7.80
N SER A 9 -19.87 13.03 8.60
CA SER A 9 -19.82 12.61 10.01
C SER A 9 -19.48 11.14 10.23
N LEU A 10 -19.66 10.27 9.21
CA LEU A 10 -19.30 8.85 9.28
C LEU A 10 -17.86 8.60 8.81
N VAL A 11 -17.38 9.35 7.82
CA VAL A 11 -15.96 9.31 7.42
C VAL A 11 -15.08 9.94 8.51
N LEU A 12 -15.52 11.05 9.12
CA LEU A 12 -14.81 11.66 10.25
C LEU A 12 -14.80 10.76 11.50
N ALA A 13 -15.88 9.99 11.74
CA ALA A 13 -15.92 9.00 12.81
C ALA A 13 -15.03 7.77 12.54
N ALA A 14 -14.84 7.39 11.26
CA ALA A 14 -13.93 6.31 10.89
C ALA A 14 -12.46 6.70 11.03
N VAL A 15 -12.11 7.98 10.80
CA VAL A 15 -10.75 8.51 11.06
C VAL A 15 -10.53 8.73 12.57
N MET A 16 -11.54 9.20 13.32
CA MET A 16 -11.45 9.31 14.78
C MET A 16 -11.23 7.97 15.50
N LEU A 17 -11.63 6.84 14.91
CA LEU A 17 -11.41 5.51 15.50
C LEU A 17 -9.94 5.06 15.53
N VAL A 18 -9.04 5.70 14.76
CA VAL A 18 -7.60 5.41 14.79
C VAL A 18 -6.86 6.41 15.69
N GLY A 19 -7.31 7.67 15.74
CA GLY A 19 -6.68 8.74 16.53
C GLY A 19 -7.13 8.88 18.00
N MET A 20 -7.89 7.92 18.54
CA MET A 20 -8.38 7.96 19.93
C MET A 20 -7.36 7.48 20.98
N MET A 21 -6.20 6.95 20.57
CA MET A 21 -5.14 6.50 21.48
C MET A 21 -4.26 7.65 22.01
N VAL A 22 -4.88 8.60 22.73
CA VAL A 22 -4.20 9.26 23.86
C VAL A 22 -4.63 8.52 25.13
N VAL A 23 -4.37 7.20 25.12
CA VAL A 23 -4.39 6.38 26.33
C VAL A 23 -3.14 6.76 27.09
N GLY A 24 -3.27 7.21 28.34
CA GLY A 24 -2.10 7.37 29.20
C GLY A 24 -1.44 6.00 29.35
N ALA A 25 -0.11 5.92 29.17
CA ALA A 25 0.61 4.66 29.18
C ALA A 25 0.28 3.86 30.45
N SER A 26 -0.34 2.69 30.27
CA SER A 26 -0.59 1.71 31.33
C SER A 26 0.26 0.47 31.07
N ALA A 27 1.01 0.08 32.10
CA ALA A 27 2.23 -0.72 31.98
C ALA A 27 2.01 -2.22 31.76
N ALA A 28 0.99 -2.61 30.99
CA ALA A 28 0.67 -4.01 30.72
C ALA A 28 0.10 -4.28 29.31
N SER A 29 -0.35 -3.25 28.56
CA SER A 29 -0.52 -3.36 27.11
C SER A 29 0.77 -3.00 26.38
N SER A 30 1.58 -2.15 27.00
CA SER A 30 2.97 -1.84 26.64
C SER A 30 3.85 -3.10 26.62
N ASP A 31 3.70 -3.99 27.62
CA ASP A 31 4.42 -5.28 27.75
C ASP A 31 4.31 -6.22 26.52
N PHE A 32 3.37 -5.95 25.60
CA PHE A 32 3.14 -6.76 24.41
C PHE A 32 3.69 -6.12 23.14
N VAL A 33 4.42 -6.91 22.33
CA VAL A 33 5.01 -6.44 21.06
C VAL A 33 3.97 -6.05 19.98
N ASP A 34 2.72 -6.42 20.19
CA ASP A 34 1.53 -6.09 19.38
C ASP A 34 0.53 -5.21 20.15
N GLY A 35 0.98 -4.51 21.21
CA GLY A 35 0.15 -3.68 22.07
C GLY A 35 -0.65 -2.59 21.34
N ASN A 36 -0.09 -2.05 20.24
CA ASN A 36 -0.74 -1.08 19.36
C ASN A 36 -1.88 -1.67 18.51
N GLU A 37 -1.96 -3.00 18.36
CA GLU A 37 -3.09 -3.69 17.70
C GLU A 37 -4.26 -3.98 18.67
N ILE A 38 -4.07 -3.82 19.98
CA ILE A 38 -5.07 -4.15 21.00
C ILE A 38 -6.12 -3.03 21.11
N THR A 39 -7.37 -3.31 20.71
CA THR A 39 -8.46 -2.32 20.83
C THR A 39 -9.03 -2.28 22.25
N TYR A 40 -9.07 -3.41 22.95
CA TYR A 40 -9.60 -3.53 24.31
C TYR A 40 -8.48 -3.53 25.37
N ALA A 41 -7.63 -2.49 25.40
CA ALA A 41 -6.44 -2.42 26.26
C ALA A 41 -6.74 -2.70 27.75
N GLU A 42 -7.71 -1.99 28.37
CA GLU A 42 -8.09 -2.22 29.79
C GLU A 42 -8.41 -3.70 30.08
N ALA A 43 -9.12 -4.38 29.18
CA ALA A 43 -9.46 -5.78 29.36
C ALA A 43 -8.26 -6.71 29.15
N ALA A 44 -7.42 -6.46 28.14
CA ALA A 44 -6.21 -7.24 27.92
C ALA A 44 -5.25 -7.15 29.13
N GLU A 45 -5.05 -5.94 29.66
CA GLU A 45 -4.21 -5.66 30.82
C GLU A 45 -4.74 -6.30 32.10
N VAL A 46 -5.98 -5.98 32.49
CA VAL A 46 -6.56 -6.48 33.75
C VAL A 46 -6.66 -8.00 33.73
N MET A 47 -7.06 -8.61 32.61
CA MET A 47 -7.17 -10.07 32.52
C MET A 47 -5.81 -10.78 32.45
N THR A 48 -4.75 -10.10 32.00
CA THR A 48 -3.36 -10.61 32.05
C THR A 48 -2.77 -10.48 33.45
N ALA A 49 -2.95 -9.33 34.12
CA ALA A 49 -2.50 -9.11 35.50
C ALA A 49 -3.17 -10.05 36.52
N LEU A 50 -4.37 -10.56 36.20
CA LEU A 50 -5.07 -11.61 36.97
C LEU A 50 -4.63 -13.04 36.62
N GLY A 51 -3.70 -13.23 35.68
CA GLY A 51 -3.25 -14.55 35.23
C GLY A 51 -4.32 -15.36 34.48
N VAL A 52 -5.35 -14.71 33.94
CA VAL A 52 -6.42 -15.38 33.18
C VAL A 52 -6.00 -15.51 31.71
N PHE A 53 -5.49 -14.41 31.15
CA PHE A 53 -4.83 -14.36 29.85
C PHE A 53 -3.31 -14.34 30.05
N GLU A 54 -2.60 -14.79 29.02
CA GLU A 54 -1.14 -14.85 28.96
C GLU A 54 -0.73 -14.46 27.55
N GLY A 55 0.45 -13.85 27.40
CA GLY A 55 1.07 -13.66 26.09
C GLY A 55 1.45 -14.99 25.44
N THR A 56 1.72 -14.93 24.14
CA THR A 56 2.37 -16.00 23.38
C THR A 56 3.85 -16.14 23.77
N ASP A 57 4.48 -17.27 23.42
CA ASP A 57 5.93 -17.50 23.62
C ASP A 57 6.85 -16.44 22.96
N LYS A 58 6.29 -15.51 22.17
CA LYS A 58 6.99 -14.43 21.48
C LYS A 58 6.78 -13.04 22.11
N GLY A 59 6.06 -12.94 23.23
CA GLY A 59 5.73 -11.65 23.85
C GLY A 59 4.58 -10.88 23.17
N ALA A 60 3.81 -11.52 22.29
CA ALA A 60 2.62 -10.93 21.66
C ALA A 60 1.34 -11.38 22.40
N PHE A 61 0.35 -10.50 22.55
CA PHE A 61 -0.97 -10.82 23.08
C PHE A 61 -1.79 -11.68 22.11
N ASP A 62 -1.64 -11.47 20.79
CA ASP A 62 -2.42 -12.06 19.67
C ASP A 62 -3.91 -11.62 19.69
N PRO A 63 -4.23 -10.31 19.60
CA PRO A 63 -5.60 -9.80 19.76
C PRO A 63 -6.58 -10.38 18.73
N THR A 64 -6.13 -10.52 17.47
CA THR A 64 -6.92 -11.03 16.35
C THR A 64 -7.00 -12.57 16.26
N GLY A 65 -6.23 -13.29 17.08
CA GLY A 65 -6.21 -14.75 17.11
C GLY A 65 -7.57 -15.36 17.47
N ILE A 66 -8.04 -16.34 16.68
CA ILE A 66 -9.32 -17.00 16.89
C ILE A 66 -9.28 -17.88 18.15
N LEU A 67 -10.20 -17.66 19.08
CA LEU A 67 -10.25 -18.42 20.33
C LEU A 67 -10.73 -19.86 20.10
N THR A 68 -9.90 -20.83 20.49
CA THR A 68 -10.27 -22.24 20.49
C THR A 68 -11.12 -22.63 21.69
N ARG A 69 -11.92 -23.69 21.53
CA ARG A 69 -12.77 -24.26 22.57
C ARG A 69 -11.98 -24.74 23.80
N GLU A 70 -10.73 -25.15 23.64
CA GLU A 70 -9.87 -25.55 24.76
C GLU A 70 -9.24 -24.36 25.51
N GLN A 71 -8.83 -23.29 24.81
CA GLN A 71 -8.37 -22.05 25.45
C GLN A 71 -9.49 -21.40 26.26
N ALA A 72 -10.71 -21.36 25.75
CA ALA A 72 -11.87 -20.89 26.51
C ALA A 72 -12.15 -21.69 27.79
N ALA A 73 -11.93 -23.01 27.76
CA ALA A 73 -12.04 -23.84 28.97
C ALA A 73 -10.96 -23.48 30.00
N ALA A 74 -9.75 -23.15 29.56
CA ALA A 74 -8.66 -22.69 30.44
C ALA A 74 -8.96 -21.31 31.06
N ILE A 75 -9.42 -20.34 30.26
CA ILE A 75 -9.84 -19.00 30.71
C ILE A 75 -10.87 -19.11 31.84
N ILE A 76 -11.95 -19.88 31.65
CA ILE A 76 -12.98 -20.04 32.70
C ILE A 76 -12.43 -20.74 33.95
N CYS A 77 -11.51 -21.69 33.81
CA CYS A 77 -10.87 -22.33 34.97
C CYS A 77 -10.03 -21.32 35.76
N ARG A 78 -9.24 -20.48 35.10
CA ARG A 78 -8.44 -19.42 35.72
C ARG A 78 -9.33 -18.38 36.39
N MET A 79 -10.44 -17.96 35.76
CA MET A 79 -11.42 -17.07 36.37
C MET A 79 -12.07 -17.63 37.64
N LEU A 80 -12.29 -18.94 37.72
CA LEU A 80 -12.99 -19.58 38.85
C LEU A 80 -12.07 -20.10 39.96
N LEU A 81 -10.77 -20.28 39.69
CA LEU A 81 -9.81 -20.93 40.58
C LEU A 81 -8.51 -20.14 40.81
N GLY A 82 -8.22 -19.10 40.02
CA GLY A 82 -6.92 -18.42 40.00
C GLY A 82 -5.78 -19.40 39.75
N ASP A 83 -4.67 -19.21 40.46
CA ASP A 83 -3.46 -20.06 40.43
C ASP A 83 -3.74 -21.57 40.60
N ASP A 84 -4.80 -21.95 41.32
CA ASP A 84 -5.16 -23.37 41.51
C ASP A 84 -5.65 -24.04 40.21
N ALA A 85 -5.96 -23.28 39.15
CA ALA A 85 -6.33 -23.81 37.85
C ALA A 85 -5.23 -24.70 37.24
N GLU A 86 -3.95 -24.29 37.32
CA GLU A 86 -2.82 -25.06 36.75
C GLU A 86 -2.66 -26.45 37.37
N ASN A 87 -3.15 -26.63 38.61
CA ASN A 87 -3.11 -27.91 39.31
C ASN A 87 -4.19 -28.91 38.84
N LEU A 88 -5.10 -28.51 37.93
CA LEU A 88 -6.15 -29.37 37.38
C LEU A 88 -5.55 -30.48 36.50
N THR A 89 -5.65 -31.71 36.98
CA THR A 89 -5.28 -32.91 36.23
C THR A 89 -6.43 -33.91 36.18
N THR A 90 -6.57 -34.65 35.06
CA THR A 90 -7.57 -35.71 34.93
C THR A 90 -6.93 -37.04 34.55
N ASN A 91 -7.44 -38.12 35.14
CA ASN A 91 -7.10 -39.50 34.75
C ASN A 91 -8.24 -40.17 33.94
N SER A 92 -9.23 -39.38 33.49
CA SER A 92 -10.44 -39.86 32.82
C SER A 92 -10.80 -38.97 31.63
N THR A 93 -10.88 -39.56 30.44
CA THR A 93 -11.31 -38.90 29.21
C THR A 93 -12.84 -38.77 29.18
N VAL A 94 -13.37 -37.58 29.43
CA VAL A 94 -14.82 -37.30 29.35
C VAL A 94 -15.32 -37.36 27.90
N PHE A 95 -14.46 -36.95 26.96
CA PHE A 95 -14.68 -36.96 25.52
C PHE A 95 -13.63 -37.83 24.84
N SER A 96 -13.98 -38.46 23.71
CA SER A 96 -13.12 -39.45 23.03
C SER A 96 -11.94 -38.85 22.26
N ASP A 97 -12.00 -37.55 21.99
CA ASP A 97 -11.01 -36.73 21.28
C ASP A 97 -10.13 -35.88 22.22
N VAL A 98 -10.35 -35.96 23.54
CA VAL A 98 -9.53 -35.28 24.55
C VAL A 98 -8.67 -36.32 25.28
N ALA A 99 -7.40 -36.43 24.87
CA ALA A 99 -6.41 -37.30 25.51
C ALA A 99 -6.09 -36.81 26.94
N ALA A 100 -5.84 -37.73 27.87
CA ALA A 100 -5.66 -37.40 29.29
C ALA A 100 -4.33 -36.70 29.61
N ASP A 101 -3.37 -36.75 28.70
CA ASP A 101 -2.06 -36.08 28.73
C ASP A 101 -2.04 -34.75 27.95
N ARG A 102 -3.17 -34.34 27.36
CA ARG A 102 -3.32 -33.03 26.73
C ARG A 102 -3.33 -31.93 27.79
N TRP A 103 -2.63 -30.82 27.53
CA TRP A 103 -2.52 -29.67 28.43
C TRP A 103 -3.89 -29.17 28.95
N SER A 104 -4.90 -29.17 28.08
CA SER A 104 -6.26 -28.70 28.36
C SER A 104 -7.18 -29.74 29.01
N ALA A 105 -6.74 -31.00 29.19
CA ALA A 105 -7.60 -32.08 29.64
C ALA A 105 -8.18 -31.85 31.05
N GLY A 106 -7.39 -31.22 31.94
CA GLY A 106 -7.84 -30.80 33.27
C GLY A 106 -8.97 -29.77 33.19
N TYR A 107 -8.75 -28.70 32.42
CA TYR A 107 -9.71 -27.61 32.23
C TYR A 107 -11.03 -28.09 31.62
N ILE A 108 -10.95 -28.85 30.52
CA ILE A 108 -12.13 -29.41 29.84
C ILE A 108 -12.90 -30.34 30.78
N GLY A 109 -12.18 -31.18 31.55
CA GLY A 109 -12.78 -32.08 32.54
C GLY A 109 -13.51 -31.35 33.67
N TYR A 110 -12.90 -30.28 34.21
CA TYR A 110 -13.51 -29.45 35.26
C TYR A 110 -14.76 -28.73 34.75
N CYS A 111 -14.66 -28.00 33.64
CA CYS A 111 -15.79 -27.26 33.07
C CYS A 111 -16.93 -28.19 32.61
N ALA A 112 -16.64 -29.41 32.15
CA ALA A 112 -17.67 -30.42 31.88
C ALA A 112 -18.36 -30.90 33.16
N GLN A 113 -17.62 -31.09 34.26
CA GLN A 113 -18.19 -31.50 35.56
C GLN A 113 -19.10 -30.43 36.17
N GLN A 114 -18.78 -29.15 35.99
CA GLN A 114 -19.61 -28.03 36.43
C GLN A 114 -20.77 -27.70 35.49
N ASN A 115 -20.89 -28.38 34.34
CA ASN A 115 -21.87 -28.11 33.26
C ASN A 115 -21.68 -26.74 32.56
N ILE A 116 -20.51 -26.11 32.71
CA ILE A 116 -20.11 -24.87 32.03
C ILE A 116 -20.06 -25.08 30.52
N LEU A 117 -19.47 -26.20 30.08
CA LEU A 117 -19.35 -26.57 28.67
C LEU A 117 -20.02 -27.90 28.36
N ALA A 118 -20.26 -28.13 27.07
CA ALA A 118 -20.74 -29.39 26.52
C ALA A 118 -19.96 -29.77 25.26
N GLY A 119 -19.92 -31.07 24.96
CA GLY A 119 -19.36 -31.60 23.73
C GLY A 119 -20.21 -31.29 22.49
N THR A 120 -19.66 -31.54 21.31
CA THR A 120 -20.29 -31.29 19.99
C THR A 120 -21.35 -32.34 19.61
N GLY A 121 -21.59 -33.31 20.48
CA GLY A 121 -22.38 -34.52 20.21
C GLY A 121 -21.48 -35.75 20.07
N ASN A 122 -22.08 -36.94 19.92
CA ASN A 122 -21.39 -38.22 19.67
C ASN A 122 -20.25 -38.65 20.62
N GLY A 123 -20.01 -37.91 21.73
CA GLY A 123 -18.90 -38.13 22.66
C GLY A 123 -17.64 -37.32 22.38
N THR A 124 -17.66 -36.39 21.43
CA THR A 124 -16.53 -35.50 21.07
C THR A 124 -16.67 -34.09 21.64
N PHE A 125 -15.55 -33.39 21.82
CA PHE A 125 -15.50 -32.00 22.28
C PHE A 125 -15.02 -31.00 21.21
N ASN A 126 -14.18 -31.44 20.27
CA ASN A 126 -13.43 -30.63 19.31
C ASN A 126 -12.59 -29.52 20.00
N PRO A 127 -11.48 -29.87 20.68
CA PRO A 127 -10.71 -28.91 21.49
C PRO A 127 -10.10 -27.76 20.70
N GLU A 128 -9.47 -28.06 19.55
CA GLU A 128 -8.82 -27.08 18.66
C GLU A 128 -9.83 -26.34 17.75
N GLY A 129 -11.12 -26.68 17.84
CA GLY A 129 -12.14 -26.00 17.06
C GLY A 129 -12.38 -24.57 17.53
N GLU A 130 -12.76 -23.72 16.59
CA GLU A 130 -13.19 -22.33 16.83
C GLU A 130 -14.37 -22.29 17.83
N LEU A 131 -14.39 -21.26 18.68
CA LEU A 131 -15.49 -20.97 19.59
C LEU A 131 -16.19 -19.68 19.17
N THR A 132 -17.53 -19.70 19.19
CA THR A 132 -18.34 -18.51 18.91
C THR A 132 -18.57 -17.68 20.17
N GLY A 133 -18.78 -16.38 20.02
CA GLY A 133 -19.02 -15.47 21.16
C GLY A 133 -20.20 -15.92 22.04
N LEU A 134 -21.29 -16.42 21.46
CA LEU A 134 -22.42 -17.00 22.18
C LEU A 134 -22.06 -18.27 22.94
N ALA A 135 -21.17 -19.10 22.41
CA ALA A 135 -20.73 -20.30 23.11
C ALA A 135 -19.83 -19.95 24.31
N PHE A 136 -19.06 -18.86 24.23
CA PHE A 136 -18.29 -18.32 25.37
C PHE A 136 -19.18 -17.59 26.39
N ALA A 137 -20.13 -16.76 25.93
CA ALA A 137 -21.11 -16.08 26.77
C ALA A 137 -21.89 -17.07 27.64
N LYS A 138 -22.30 -18.20 27.07
CA LYS A 138 -22.88 -19.31 27.84
C LYS A 138 -21.96 -19.79 28.96
N MET A 139 -20.67 -19.98 28.69
CA MET A 139 -19.71 -20.47 29.68
C MET A 139 -19.54 -19.47 30.83
N LEU A 140 -19.51 -18.16 30.52
CA LEU A 140 -19.47 -17.07 31.50
C LEU A 140 -20.77 -16.97 32.33
N LEU A 141 -21.95 -17.05 31.71
CA LEU A 141 -23.24 -17.08 32.44
C LEU A 141 -23.31 -18.25 33.43
N VAL A 142 -22.87 -19.45 33.04
CA VAL A 142 -22.84 -20.59 33.98
C VAL A 142 -21.81 -20.37 35.09
N ALA A 143 -20.69 -19.68 34.82
CA ALA A 143 -19.72 -19.26 35.84
C ALA A 143 -20.29 -18.22 36.82
N LEU A 144 -21.13 -17.29 36.36
CA LEU A 144 -21.92 -16.35 37.19
C LEU A 144 -23.00 -17.05 38.04
N GLY A 145 -23.29 -18.33 37.77
CA GLY A 145 -24.17 -19.18 38.58
C GLY A 145 -25.49 -19.58 37.91
N TYR A 146 -25.78 -19.06 36.72
CA TYR A 146 -26.97 -19.43 35.93
C TYR A 146 -27.01 -20.94 35.67
N ASP A 147 -28.20 -21.53 35.70
CA ASP A 147 -28.38 -22.96 35.44
C ASP A 147 -28.71 -23.19 33.95
N PRO A 148 -27.83 -23.84 33.17
CA PRO A 148 -28.01 -23.96 31.73
C PRO A 148 -29.22 -24.83 31.33
N ALA A 149 -29.79 -25.59 32.26
CA ALA A 149 -31.00 -26.37 32.03
C ALA A 149 -32.28 -25.61 32.44
N ILE A 150 -32.21 -24.64 33.36
CA ILE A 150 -33.32 -23.75 33.72
C ILE A 150 -33.50 -22.69 32.63
N GLU A 151 -32.42 -22.00 32.25
CA GLU A 151 -32.43 -20.94 31.24
C GLU A 151 -32.35 -21.46 29.80
N GLN A 152 -32.38 -22.78 29.63
CA GLN A 152 -32.44 -23.45 28.32
C GLN A 152 -31.28 -23.06 27.39
N TYR A 153 -30.06 -23.00 27.91
CA TYR A 153 -28.82 -22.82 27.14
C TYR A 153 -28.41 -24.10 26.37
N VAL A 154 -29.38 -24.92 26.01
CA VAL A 154 -29.26 -26.18 25.24
C VAL A 154 -30.53 -26.39 24.40
N GLY A 155 -30.43 -27.10 23.28
CA GLY A 155 -31.55 -27.32 22.36
C GLY A 155 -31.54 -26.35 21.18
N ASN A 156 -32.70 -26.10 20.57
CA ASN A 156 -32.77 -25.30 19.33
C ASN A 156 -32.65 -23.79 19.57
N ASP A 157 -33.27 -23.28 20.64
CA ASP A 157 -33.40 -21.83 20.90
C ASP A 157 -32.27 -21.27 21.80
N TRP A 158 -31.28 -22.11 22.14
CA TRP A 158 -30.24 -21.82 23.14
C TRP A 158 -29.49 -20.51 22.90
N ALA A 159 -29.17 -20.24 21.63
CA ALA A 159 -28.42 -19.06 21.19
C ALA A 159 -29.17 -17.76 21.49
N VAL A 160 -30.51 -17.78 21.40
CA VAL A 160 -31.36 -16.61 21.65
C VAL A 160 -31.44 -16.31 23.15
N ASN A 161 -31.60 -17.34 23.98
CA ASN A 161 -31.66 -17.18 25.43
C ASN A 161 -30.31 -16.70 25.99
N VAL A 162 -29.19 -17.31 25.54
CA VAL A 162 -27.84 -16.86 25.91
C VAL A 162 -27.58 -15.42 25.45
N ALA A 163 -28.00 -15.03 24.25
CA ALA A 163 -27.84 -13.65 23.78
C ALA A 163 -28.62 -12.64 24.64
N ALA A 164 -29.84 -12.99 25.07
CA ALA A 164 -30.64 -12.13 25.94
C ALA A 164 -30.01 -11.99 27.33
N ASP A 165 -29.69 -13.12 27.99
CA ASP A 165 -29.14 -13.10 29.34
C ASP A 165 -27.72 -12.51 29.39
N ALA A 166 -26.92 -12.66 28.34
CA ALA A 166 -25.60 -12.02 28.25
C ALA A 166 -25.69 -10.49 28.14
N VAL A 167 -26.73 -9.96 27.49
CA VAL A 167 -27.00 -8.52 27.47
C VAL A 167 -27.54 -8.04 28.81
N ASP A 168 -28.49 -8.77 29.40
CA ASP A 168 -29.07 -8.42 30.72
C ASP A 168 -28.04 -8.51 31.86
N ALA A 169 -27.03 -9.38 31.75
CA ALA A 169 -25.90 -9.48 32.67
C ALA A 169 -24.71 -8.55 32.35
N GLY A 170 -24.77 -7.77 31.26
CA GLY A 170 -23.73 -6.80 30.89
C GLY A 170 -22.44 -7.38 30.28
N ILE A 171 -22.41 -8.68 29.93
CA ILE A 171 -21.21 -9.40 29.44
C ILE A 171 -21.17 -9.55 27.90
N ALA A 172 -22.00 -8.80 27.19
CA ALA A 172 -22.02 -8.76 25.73
C ALA A 172 -21.14 -7.62 25.20
N VAL A 173 -20.25 -7.92 24.26
CA VAL A 173 -19.38 -6.91 23.64
C VAL A 173 -20.19 -6.04 22.67
N SER A 174 -20.12 -4.73 22.85
CA SER A 174 -20.80 -3.78 21.96
C SER A 174 -20.22 -3.84 20.55
N GLY A 175 -21.09 -3.81 19.53
CA GLY A 175 -20.68 -3.82 18.11
C GLY A 175 -20.29 -5.19 17.53
N VAL A 176 -20.13 -6.24 18.36
CA VAL A 176 -19.65 -7.57 17.93
C VAL A 176 -20.82 -8.52 17.59
N ILE A 177 -20.67 -9.28 16.50
CA ILE A 177 -21.61 -10.35 16.13
C ILE A 177 -21.23 -11.63 16.89
N MET A 178 -21.82 -11.81 18.08
CA MET A 178 -21.54 -12.95 18.97
C MET A 178 -21.81 -14.33 18.34
N ALA A 179 -22.51 -14.41 17.21
CA ALA A 179 -22.77 -15.66 16.50
C ALA A 179 -21.54 -16.19 15.73
N ASP A 180 -20.59 -15.33 15.41
CA ASP A 180 -19.38 -15.65 14.64
C ASP A 180 -18.26 -16.19 15.54
N ALA A 181 -17.17 -16.67 14.93
CA ALA A 181 -15.96 -17.08 15.65
C ALA A 181 -15.36 -15.86 16.38
N MET A 182 -15.05 -16.02 17.65
CA MET A 182 -14.62 -14.93 18.53
C MET A 182 -13.09 -14.85 18.58
N ILE A 183 -12.55 -13.64 18.45
CA ILE A 183 -11.11 -13.38 18.59
C ILE A 183 -10.71 -13.18 20.05
N ARG A 184 -9.41 -13.24 20.32
CA ARG A 184 -8.82 -13.25 21.67
C ARG A 184 -9.13 -11.99 22.48
N GLU A 185 -9.04 -10.80 21.87
CA GLU A 185 -9.36 -9.55 22.57
C GLU A 185 -10.85 -9.45 22.94
N GLN A 186 -11.76 -9.94 22.08
CA GLN A 186 -13.19 -9.97 22.38
C GLN A 186 -13.48 -10.93 23.54
N ALA A 187 -12.76 -12.04 23.62
CA ALA A 187 -12.85 -12.96 24.76
C ALA A 187 -12.32 -12.32 26.05
N ALA A 188 -11.23 -11.54 25.97
CA ALA A 188 -10.72 -10.78 27.11
C ALA A 188 -11.73 -9.73 27.57
N GLN A 189 -12.32 -8.96 26.64
CA GLN A 189 -13.37 -7.98 26.93
C GLN A 189 -14.60 -8.61 27.61
N MET A 190 -15.06 -9.77 27.13
CA MET A 190 -16.17 -10.50 27.76
C MET A 190 -15.83 -11.01 29.16
N ALA A 191 -14.61 -11.53 29.34
CA ALA A 191 -14.14 -12.04 30.63
C ALA A 191 -13.93 -10.89 31.64
N TYR A 192 -13.47 -9.74 31.16
CA TYR A 192 -13.36 -8.48 31.89
C TYR A 192 -14.73 -7.94 32.32
N GLN A 193 -15.69 -7.80 31.40
CA GLN A 193 -17.07 -7.42 31.74
C GLN A 193 -17.70 -8.38 32.77
N THR A 194 -17.35 -9.66 32.72
CA THR A 194 -17.82 -10.66 33.69
C THR A 194 -17.28 -10.39 35.10
N LEU A 195 -16.12 -9.74 35.28
CA LEU A 195 -15.60 -9.36 36.59
C LEU A 195 -16.56 -8.45 37.37
N GLU A 196 -17.17 -7.49 36.67
CA GLU A 196 -18.11 -6.50 37.24
C GLU A 196 -19.57 -6.99 37.23
N ALA A 197 -19.86 -8.15 36.65
CA ALA A 197 -21.21 -8.71 36.57
C ALA A 197 -21.66 -9.38 37.89
N ASP A 198 -22.95 -9.27 38.20
CA ASP A 198 -23.58 -9.86 39.39
C ASP A 198 -23.60 -11.40 39.34
N MET A 199 -23.11 -12.03 40.41
CA MET A 199 -23.32 -13.44 40.69
C MET A 199 -24.80 -13.72 40.99
N VAL A 200 -25.36 -14.78 40.41
CA VAL A 200 -26.77 -15.17 40.60
C VAL A 200 -26.94 -16.49 41.36
N ARG A 201 -28.09 -16.63 42.01
CA ARG A 201 -28.53 -17.84 42.71
C ARG A 201 -30.01 -18.16 42.47
N TYR A 202 -30.39 -19.39 42.81
CA TYR A 202 -31.78 -19.86 42.76
C TYR A 202 -32.20 -20.34 44.15
N ALA A 203 -33.31 -19.83 44.69
CA ALA A 203 -33.87 -20.33 45.94
C ALA A 203 -34.42 -21.78 45.79
N SER A 204 -34.73 -22.19 44.57
CA SER A 204 -34.99 -23.60 44.20
C SER A 204 -34.57 -23.82 42.75
N ARG A 205 -33.74 -24.85 42.47
CA ARG A 205 -33.46 -25.33 41.10
C ARG A 205 -34.53 -26.31 40.57
N GLY A 206 -35.62 -26.53 41.31
CA GLY A 206 -36.76 -27.34 40.89
C GLY A 206 -36.47 -28.84 40.81
N THR A 207 -37.19 -29.54 39.94
CA THR A 207 -36.97 -30.97 39.67
C THR A 207 -37.12 -31.25 38.17
N THR A 208 -36.10 -31.90 37.59
CA THR A 208 -36.08 -32.29 36.18
C THR A 208 -37.02 -33.47 35.91
N ILE A 209 -37.90 -33.30 34.93
CA ILE A 209 -38.77 -34.34 34.39
C ILE A 209 -38.32 -34.63 32.95
N GLN A 210 -37.84 -35.85 32.73
CA GLN A 210 -37.50 -36.38 31.40
C GLN A 210 -38.79 -36.77 30.66
N GLN A 211 -39.02 -36.18 29.49
CA GLN A 211 -40.15 -36.49 28.62
C GLN A 211 -39.85 -37.74 27.74
N PRO A 212 -40.90 -38.40 27.20
CA PRO A 212 -40.71 -39.60 26.35
C PRO A 212 -39.96 -39.37 25.04
N ASP A 213 -39.79 -38.11 24.62
CA ASP A 213 -39.01 -37.71 23.44
C ASP A 213 -37.54 -37.37 23.77
N GLY A 214 -37.15 -37.43 25.05
CA GLY A 214 -35.80 -37.11 25.52
C GLY A 214 -35.59 -35.64 25.91
N SER A 215 -36.61 -34.78 25.80
CA SER A 215 -36.54 -33.40 26.29
C SER A 215 -36.76 -33.30 27.81
N THR A 216 -36.19 -32.27 28.44
CA THR A 216 -36.34 -32.03 29.88
C THR A 216 -37.24 -30.84 30.18
N ILE A 217 -38.18 -31.00 31.10
CA ILE A 217 -38.90 -29.89 31.73
C ILE A 217 -38.48 -29.82 33.19
N ILE A 218 -38.03 -28.65 33.66
CA ILE A 218 -37.83 -28.40 35.08
C ILE A 218 -39.12 -27.81 35.66
N VAL A 219 -39.54 -28.31 36.82
CA VAL A 219 -40.76 -27.83 37.51
C VAL A 219 -40.42 -27.42 38.94
N GLY A 220 -40.92 -26.27 39.38
CA GLY A 220 -40.74 -25.77 40.74
C GLY A 220 -39.38 -25.10 40.99
N ASN A 221 -38.68 -24.69 39.93
CA ASN A 221 -37.57 -23.75 40.02
C ASN A 221 -38.07 -22.33 40.33
N THR A 222 -37.17 -21.48 40.82
CA THR A 222 -37.33 -20.02 40.82
C THR A 222 -36.67 -19.42 39.58
N ALA A 223 -36.81 -18.10 39.40
CA ALA A 223 -35.89 -17.34 38.57
C ALA A 223 -34.50 -17.27 39.22
N ALA A 224 -33.50 -16.85 38.45
CA ALA A 224 -32.24 -16.35 38.95
C ALA A 224 -32.48 -15.02 39.71
N GLU A 225 -31.82 -14.85 40.85
CA GLU A 225 -31.79 -13.61 41.64
C GLU A 225 -30.32 -13.30 41.99
N PRO A 226 -29.87 -12.03 41.96
CA PRO A 226 -28.53 -11.66 42.43
C PRO A 226 -28.25 -12.15 43.85
N VAL A 227 -27.01 -12.55 44.13
CA VAL A 227 -26.56 -12.94 45.47
C VAL A 227 -26.46 -11.67 46.32
N SER A 228 -27.42 -11.44 47.22
CA SER A 228 -27.40 -10.26 48.09
C SER A 228 -26.39 -10.42 49.21
N LYS A 229 -25.82 -9.31 49.69
CA LYS A 229 -25.02 -9.23 50.93
C LYS A 229 -25.71 -9.80 52.18
N THR A 230 -27.03 -10.00 52.14
CA THR A 230 -27.80 -10.64 53.23
C THR A 230 -27.92 -12.17 53.13
N ASP A 231 -27.48 -12.77 52.03
CA ASP A 231 -27.56 -14.21 51.78
C ASP A 231 -26.41 -15.00 52.42
N SER A 232 -26.63 -16.29 52.67
CA SER A 232 -25.61 -17.20 53.21
C SER A 232 -24.43 -17.49 52.27
N ASP A 233 -24.63 -17.22 50.99
CA ASP A 233 -23.76 -17.66 49.90
C ASP A 233 -22.86 -16.51 49.38
N TYR A 234 -23.09 -15.29 49.89
CA TYR A 234 -22.24 -14.12 49.72
C TYR A 234 -20.90 -14.34 50.44
N ALA A 235 -19.81 -14.06 49.74
CA ALA A 235 -18.43 -14.32 50.14
C ALA A 235 -17.61 -13.03 50.01
N GLY A 236 -17.34 -12.37 51.13
CA GLY A 236 -16.56 -11.13 51.18
C GLY A 236 -17.11 -10.13 52.20
N ASP A 237 -16.64 -8.89 52.10
CA ASP A 237 -17.10 -7.74 52.87
C ASP A 237 -17.01 -6.47 52.00
N SER A 238 -17.50 -6.53 50.75
CA SER A 238 -17.58 -5.34 49.88
C SER A 238 -18.66 -4.38 50.36
N ASN A 239 -18.80 -3.19 49.79
CA ASN A 239 -19.82 -2.24 50.23
C ASN A 239 -21.16 -2.40 49.50
N ASP A 240 -21.21 -3.29 48.51
CA ASP A 240 -22.28 -3.39 47.54
C ASP A 240 -23.44 -4.27 48.04
N ASP A 241 -24.65 -4.03 47.51
CA ASP A 241 -25.86 -4.73 47.96
C ASP A 241 -25.95 -6.17 47.38
N THR A 242 -25.26 -6.40 46.26
CA THR A 242 -25.13 -7.66 45.51
C THR A 242 -23.65 -8.04 45.37
N GLN A 243 -23.39 -9.30 45.01
CA GLN A 243 -22.04 -9.82 44.82
C GLN A 243 -21.63 -9.78 43.35
N GLN A 244 -20.55 -9.07 43.01
CA GLN A 244 -19.91 -9.17 41.70
C GLN A 244 -18.97 -10.39 41.59
N PHE A 245 -18.67 -10.86 40.38
CA PHE A 245 -17.78 -12.00 40.15
C PHE A 245 -16.38 -11.77 40.75
N CYS A 246 -15.78 -10.59 40.55
CA CYS A 246 -14.44 -10.26 41.01
C CYS A 246 -14.32 -10.32 42.54
N GLU A 247 -15.31 -9.85 43.28
CA GLU A 247 -15.31 -9.89 44.75
C GLU A 247 -15.25 -11.32 45.30
N ARG A 248 -15.85 -12.27 44.57
CA ARG A 248 -15.94 -13.67 44.96
C ARG A 248 -14.67 -14.46 44.66
N TYR A 249 -14.08 -14.25 43.49
CA TYR A 249 -12.96 -15.05 42.98
C TYR A 249 -11.60 -14.33 43.01
N PHE A 250 -11.61 -12.99 42.99
CA PHE A 250 -10.45 -12.11 42.96
C PHE A 250 -10.53 -11.02 44.05
N ALA A 251 -10.76 -11.41 45.32
CA ALA A 251 -11.02 -10.49 46.42
C ALA A 251 -9.94 -9.42 46.73
N ASP A 252 -8.74 -9.56 46.16
CA ASP A 252 -7.64 -8.58 46.21
C ASP A 252 -7.70 -7.52 45.09
N LEU A 253 -8.49 -7.73 44.04
CA LEU A 253 -8.70 -6.81 42.91
C LEU A 253 -9.74 -5.75 43.27
N LYS A 254 -9.48 -4.49 42.92
CA LYS A 254 -10.40 -3.36 43.13
C LYS A 254 -10.31 -2.35 41.99
N LYS A 255 -11.47 -1.95 41.47
CA LYS A 255 -11.63 -0.73 40.65
C LYS A 255 -11.85 0.46 41.59
N VAL A 256 -11.14 1.56 41.38
CA VAL A 256 -11.33 2.81 42.13
C VAL A 256 -11.25 4.02 41.22
N ASN A 257 -12.01 5.06 41.52
CA ASN A 257 -11.89 6.34 40.82
C ASN A 257 -10.52 6.97 41.11
N GLY A 258 -9.92 7.56 40.09
CA GLY A 258 -8.67 8.30 40.12
C GLY A 258 -8.65 9.38 39.03
N GLU A 259 -7.46 9.88 38.76
CA GLU A 259 -7.16 10.80 37.68
C GLU A 259 -5.94 10.25 36.93
N ASP A 260 -5.83 10.52 35.63
CA ASP A 260 -4.62 10.24 34.85
C ASP A 260 -3.62 11.41 34.88
N ASP A 261 -2.49 11.26 34.21
CA ASP A 261 -1.42 12.27 34.19
C ASP A 261 -1.86 13.62 33.57
N PHE A 262 -2.91 13.62 32.74
CA PHE A 262 -3.54 14.83 32.18
C PHE A 262 -4.70 15.36 33.03
N ALA A 263 -4.81 14.89 34.28
CA ALA A 263 -5.86 15.18 35.25
C ALA A 263 -7.29 14.90 34.73
N ARG A 264 -7.43 13.98 33.78
CA ARG A 264 -8.74 13.49 33.31
C ARG A 264 -9.29 12.49 34.33
N PRO A 265 -10.59 12.50 34.65
CA PRO A 265 -11.20 11.45 35.47
C PRO A 265 -10.89 10.06 34.91
N ALA A 266 -10.51 9.11 35.76
CA ALA A 266 -10.07 7.79 35.34
C ALA A 266 -10.55 6.68 36.28
N SER A 267 -10.64 5.46 35.75
CA SER A 267 -10.73 4.23 36.54
C SER A 267 -9.33 3.65 36.74
N GLN A 268 -8.98 3.33 37.98
CA GLN A 268 -7.75 2.61 38.31
C GLN A 268 -8.08 1.21 38.82
N TRP A 269 -7.56 0.19 38.14
CA TRP A 269 -7.57 -1.18 38.66
C TRP A 269 -6.34 -1.42 39.53
N LYS A 270 -6.57 -1.97 40.73
CA LYS A 270 -5.55 -2.22 41.74
C LYS A 270 -5.62 -3.66 42.19
N LEU A 271 -4.49 -4.38 42.11
CA LEU A 271 -4.33 -5.71 42.68
C LEU A 271 -3.56 -5.55 43.99
N LYS A 272 -4.23 -5.80 45.12
CA LYS A 272 -3.72 -5.54 46.48
C LYS A 272 -3.43 -4.05 46.71
N ASN A 273 -2.21 -3.60 46.43
CA ASN A 273 -1.77 -2.20 46.52
C ASN A 273 -1.17 -1.68 45.21
N ASP A 274 -0.93 -2.57 44.25
CA ASP A 274 -0.20 -2.28 43.03
C ASP A 274 -1.23 -1.87 41.95
N ILE A 275 -0.95 -0.79 41.20
CA ILE A 275 -1.81 -0.33 40.11
C ILE A 275 -1.52 -1.22 38.89
N ILE A 276 -2.58 -1.77 38.29
CA ILE A 276 -2.50 -2.48 37.01
C ILE A 276 -2.43 -1.45 35.88
N GLY A 277 -3.36 -0.50 35.88
CA GLY A 277 -3.41 0.60 34.91
C GLY A 277 -4.36 1.71 35.35
N THR A 278 -4.32 2.82 34.62
CA THR A 278 -5.17 4.00 34.80
C THR A 278 -5.85 4.31 33.47
N TYR A 279 -7.15 4.09 33.40
CA TYR A 279 -7.91 4.18 32.16
C TYR A 279 -8.81 5.43 32.22
N PRO A 280 -8.61 6.44 31.35
CA PRO A 280 -9.42 7.65 31.37
C PRO A 280 -10.89 7.30 31.11
N ALA A 281 -11.79 8.04 31.75
CA ALA A 281 -13.22 7.92 31.52
C ALA A 281 -13.59 8.40 30.11
N GLU A 282 -14.74 7.96 29.60
CA GLU A 282 -15.32 8.53 28.39
C GLU A 282 -15.70 10.00 28.63
N ALA A 283 -15.30 10.88 27.71
CA ALA A 283 -15.60 12.30 27.78
C ALA A 283 -17.02 12.60 27.24
N ASP A 284 -17.74 13.52 27.89
CA ASP A 284 -19.03 14.04 27.42
C ASP A 284 -18.91 14.81 26.09
N GLY A 285 -17.71 15.32 25.80
CA GLY A 285 -17.37 15.92 24.51
C GLY A 285 -15.87 15.91 24.26
N THR A 286 -15.47 15.55 23.03
CA THR A 286 -14.08 15.50 22.56
C THR A 286 -13.96 16.32 21.28
N PHE A 287 -12.94 17.17 21.19
CA PHE A 287 -12.70 18.08 20.08
C PHE A 287 -11.20 18.19 19.77
N THR A 288 -10.84 18.40 18.50
CA THR A 288 -9.46 18.55 18.01
C THR A 288 -9.25 19.84 17.22
N THR A 289 -10.21 20.76 17.31
CA THR A 289 -10.26 22.07 16.65
C THR A 289 -10.65 23.15 17.64
N ALA A 290 -10.61 24.42 17.21
CA ALA A 290 -11.32 25.48 17.92
C ALA A 290 -12.82 25.11 18.03
N VAL A 291 -13.42 25.42 19.17
CA VAL A 291 -14.82 25.09 19.50
C VAL A 291 -15.55 26.34 19.94
N ASP A 292 -16.70 26.64 19.33
CA ASP A 292 -17.59 27.72 19.75
C ASP A 292 -17.99 27.55 21.24
N LYS A 293 -17.94 28.62 22.03
CA LYS A 293 -18.41 28.62 23.44
C LYS A 293 -19.87 28.20 23.60
N GLY A 294 -20.67 28.33 22.55
CA GLY A 294 -22.05 27.83 22.47
C GLY A 294 -22.12 26.31 22.37
N ASP A 295 -21.22 25.67 21.61
CA ASP A 295 -21.21 24.22 21.43
C ASP A 295 -20.71 23.53 22.71
N LEU A 296 -19.67 24.05 23.39
CA LEU A 296 -19.27 23.56 24.71
C LEU A 296 -20.38 23.73 25.76
N TYR A 297 -21.16 24.82 25.70
CA TYR A 297 -22.31 25.01 26.58
C TYR A 297 -23.42 23.97 26.32
N ASP A 298 -23.63 23.56 25.07
CA ASP A 298 -24.62 22.55 24.70
C ASP A 298 -24.19 21.13 25.12
N VAL A 299 -22.87 20.84 25.25
CA VAL A 299 -22.34 19.59 25.87
C VAL A 299 -22.74 19.50 27.35
N ILE A 300 -22.29 20.44 28.19
CA ILE A 300 -22.58 20.40 29.65
C ILE A 300 -24.06 20.66 29.96
N GLY A 301 -24.75 21.38 29.08
CA GLY A 301 -26.13 21.76 29.22
C GLY A 301 -26.42 22.78 30.33
N ARG A 302 -27.63 23.32 30.26
CA ARG A 302 -28.06 24.44 31.12
C ARG A 302 -28.05 24.14 32.63
N THR A 303 -28.23 22.89 33.06
CA THR A 303 -28.29 22.57 34.50
C THR A 303 -26.91 22.75 35.12
N VAL A 304 -25.93 22.02 34.60
CA VAL A 304 -24.51 22.05 35.01
C VAL A 304 -23.96 23.47 34.93
N TYR A 305 -24.17 24.16 33.80
CA TYR A 305 -23.74 25.56 33.62
C TYR A 305 -24.24 26.49 34.75
N ASN A 306 -25.50 26.35 35.18
CA ASN A 306 -26.03 27.19 36.26
C ASN A 306 -25.36 26.88 37.59
N ASP A 307 -25.03 25.62 37.88
CA ASP A 307 -24.44 25.21 39.14
C ASP A 307 -22.98 25.69 39.27
N ILE A 308 -22.15 25.50 38.23
CA ILE A 308 -20.75 26.01 38.22
C ILE A 308 -20.70 27.55 38.24
N THR A 309 -21.71 28.23 37.68
CA THR A 309 -21.82 29.70 37.75
C THR A 309 -22.35 30.18 39.12
N ALA A 310 -23.05 29.35 39.89
CA ALA A 310 -23.79 29.74 41.09
C ALA A 310 -22.94 29.72 42.38
N SER A 311 -21.97 30.65 42.47
CA SER A 311 -21.17 30.90 43.68
C SER A 311 -20.27 29.73 44.13
N LYS A 312 -20.14 28.68 43.32
CA LYS A 312 -19.23 27.55 43.52
C LYS A 312 -18.18 27.45 42.37
N PRO A 313 -17.29 28.43 42.19
CA PRO A 313 -16.27 28.37 41.14
C PRO A 313 -15.18 27.30 41.35
N THR A 314 -15.29 26.50 42.42
CA THR A 314 -14.46 25.30 42.66
C THR A 314 -14.92 24.08 41.87
N ASP A 315 -16.14 24.12 41.34
CA ASP A 315 -16.81 23.00 40.68
C ASP A 315 -16.56 23.05 39.16
N PHE A 316 -15.63 23.91 38.71
CA PHE A 316 -15.11 23.97 37.34
C PHE A 316 -13.58 24.07 37.36
N SER A 317 -12.92 23.10 36.73
CA SER A 317 -11.48 23.04 36.57
C SER A 317 -11.10 22.97 35.10
N VAL A 318 -9.97 23.60 34.75
CA VAL A 318 -9.34 23.48 33.43
C VAL A 318 -7.90 23.06 33.62
N TYR A 319 -7.47 22.07 32.85
CA TYR A 319 -6.09 21.60 32.80
C TYR A 319 -5.55 21.79 31.39
N VAL A 320 -4.28 22.18 31.30
CA VAL A 320 -3.52 22.29 30.05
C VAL A 320 -2.27 21.46 30.25
N ASP A 321 -2.14 20.38 29.48
CA ASP A 321 -0.98 19.45 29.56
C ASP A 321 -0.76 18.94 31.01
N GLY A 322 -1.87 18.54 31.65
CA GLY A 322 -1.94 18.13 33.06
C GLY A 322 -1.87 19.28 34.08
N ASP A 323 -1.38 20.45 33.70
CA ASP A 323 -1.16 21.59 34.59
C ASP A 323 -2.47 22.38 34.87
N PRO A 324 -2.85 22.64 36.15
CA PRO A 324 -4.10 23.31 36.48
C PRO A 324 -4.08 24.80 36.17
N VAL A 325 -5.02 25.25 35.34
CA VAL A 325 -5.25 26.68 35.08
C VAL A 325 -5.74 27.36 36.35
N SER A 326 -4.96 28.30 36.88
CA SER A 326 -5.30 29.02 38.11
C SER A 326 -6.55 29.90 37.97
N SER A 327 -7.68 29.45 38.54
CA SER A 327 -8.96 30.18 38.61
C SER A 327 -9.57 30.50 37.23
N PRO A 328 -10.03 29.49 36.48
CA PRO A 328 -10.63 29.71 35.16
C PRO A 328 -11.96 30.46 35.29
N ASP A 329 -12.25 31.37 34.36
CA ASP A 329 -13.55 32.05 34.28
C ASP A 329 -14.47 31.22 33.37
N VAL A 330 -15.64 30.81 33.87
CA VAL A 330 -16.65 30.04 33.10
C VAL A 330 -16.99 30.74 31.76
N ALA A 331 -16.98 32.08 31.71
CA ALA A 331 -17.29 32.84 30.49
C ALA A 331 -16.18 32.81 29.41
N ASP A 332 -14.97 32.34 29.74
CA ASP A 332 -13.92 32.08 28.75
C ASP A 332 -14.18 30.80 27.94
N TYR A 333 -15.06 29.90 28.42
CA TYR A 333 -15.28 28.56 27.85
C TYR A 333 -16.75 28.27 27.49
N PHE A 334 -17.71 28.68 28.32
CA PHE A 334 -19.12 28.34 28.16
C PHE A 334 -20.00 29.60 28.08
N VAL A 335 -20.60 29.86 26.93
CA VAL A 335 -21.56 30.95 26.75
C VAL A 335 -22.65 30.50 25.78
N ASN A 336 -23.88 30.37 26.28
CA ASN A 336 -25.04 29.94 25.51
C ASN A 336 -25.26 30.77 24.23
N ASN A 337 -25.25 30.10 23.06
CA ASN A 337 -25.42 30.70 21.73
C ASN A 337 -24.35 31.78 21.42
N GLU A 338 -23.11 31.55 21.83
CA GLU A 338 -21.96 32.36 21.42
C GLU A 338 -21.12 31.62 20.36
N THR A 339 -20.57 32.37 19.40
CA THR A 339 -19.77 31.83 18.28
C THR A 339 -18.32 32.31 18.28
N ASP A 340 -17.88 32.89 19.39
CA ASP A 340 -16.45 33.10 19.67
C ASP A 340 -15.86 31.77 20.18
N ASP A 341 -14.62 31.47 19.78
CA ASP A 341 -13.90 30.26 20.21
C ASP A 341 -13.73 30.21 21.74
N ALA A 342 -13.86 29.02 22.31
CA ALA A 342 -13.51 28.73 23.69
C ALA A 342 -12.00 28.78 23.90
N LYS A 343 -11.58 29.39 25.00
CA LYS A 343 -10.17 29.67 25.29
C LYS A 343 -9.32 28.40 25.33
N GLY A 344 -8.19 28.41 24.63
CA GLY A 344 -7.26 27.28 24.53
C GLY A 344 -7.67 26.20 23.52
N THR A 345 -8.93 26.18 23.06
CA THR A 345 -9.33 25.25 21.98
C THR A 345 -8.75 25.71 20.64
N ALA A 346 -8.16 24.79 19.89
CA ALA A 346 -7.59 25.05 18.56
C ALA A 346 -7.37 23.74 17.79
N LYS A 347 -6.94 23.88 16.52
CA LYS A 347 -6.46 22.75 15.72
C LYS A 347 -5.23 22.13 16.36
N GLY A 348 -5.16 20.81 16.40
CA GLY A 348 -4.05 20.09 17.04
C GLY A 348 -4.19 19.90 18.55
N VAL A 349 -5.16 20.57 19.19
CA VAL A 349 -5.34 20.50 20.65
C VAL A 349 -6.50 19.58 20.98
N LEU A 350 -6.21 18.46 21.63
CA LEU A 350 -7.22 17.54 22.14
C LEU A 350 -7.91 18.19 23.34
N THR A 351 -9.12 18.69 23.13
CA THR A 351 -9.99 19.25 24.17
C THR A 351 -11.03 18.22 24.57
N GLN A 352 -11.03 17.81 25.84
CA GLN A 352 -12.01 16.88 26.41
C GLN A 352 -12.78 17.52 27.56
N VAL A 353 -14.09 17.27 27.62
CA VAL A 353 -15.00 17.77 28.66
C VAL A 353 -15.59 16.59 29.43
N PHE A 354 -15.56 16.67 30.76
CA PHE A 354 -16.12 15.67 31.67
C PHE A 354 -17.06 16.34 32.67
N VAL A 355 -18.20 15.71 32.93
CA VAL A 355 -19.21 16.12 33.90
C VAL A 355 -19.50 14.97 34.87
N ASP A 356 -19.37 15.21 36.18
CA ASP A 356 -19.68 14.19 37.18
C ASP A 356 -21.14 14.26 37.70
N ASP A 357 -21.53 13.26 38.49
CA ASP A 357 -22.87 13.14 39.10
C ASP A 357 -23.23 14.31 40.04
N ASP A 358 -22.24 15.05 40.55
CA ASP A 358 -22.41 16.23 41.41
C ASP A 358 -22.46 17.56 40.59
N ASN A 359 -22.46 17.48 39.26
CA ASN A 359 -22.36 18.56 38.27
C ASN A 359 -21.04 19.35 38.30
N ASN A 360 -19.94 18.76 38.78
CA ASN A 360 -18.61 19.36 38.60
C ASN A 360 -18.16 19.17 37.13
N VAL A 361 -17.39 20.13 36.61
CA VAL A 361 -16.89 20.11 35.21
C VAL A 361 -15.37 20.13 35.20
N ILE A 362 -14.77 19.20 34.46
CA ILE A 362 -13.34 19.20 34.13
C ILE A 362 -13.20 19.38 32.62
N LEU A 363 -12.33 20.29 32.21
CA LEU A 363 -11.95 20.49 30.82
C LEU A 363 -10.43 20.29 30.69
N SER A 364 -10.00 19.26 29.99
CA SER A 364 -8.58 18.97 29.75
C SER A 364 -8.22 19.37 28.31
N GLN A 365 -7.08 20.03 28.15
CA GLN A 365 -6.51 20.47 26.88
C GLN A 365 -5.12 19.85 26.77
N ILE A 366 -4.93 18.94 25.82
CA ILE A 366 -3.66 18.23 25.60
C ILE A 366 -3.11 18.67 24.25
N HIS A 367 -1.89 19.20 24.24
CA HIS A 367 -1.15 19.56 23.05
C HIS A 367 -0.27 18.40 22.59
N THR A 368 -0.18 18.25 21.27
CA THR A 368 0.86 17.45 20.63
C THR A 368 2.02 18.38 20.29
N TYR A 369 3.25 17.91 20.50
CA TYR A 369 4.49 18.58 20.11
C TYR A 369 5.27 17.69 19.15
N VAL A 370 6.27 18.26 18.48
CA VAL A 370 7.10 17.57 17.48
C VAL A 370 8.57 17.74 17.83
N ALA A 371 9.31 16.63 17.73
CA ALA A 371 10.75 16.56 17.88
C ALA A 371 11.34 15.71 16.75
N GLN A 372 12.66 15.66 16.66
CA GLN A 372 13.39 14.74 15.78
C GLN A 372 14.28 13.84 16.64
N VAL A 373 14.52 12.60 16.20
CA VAL A 373 15.45 11.68 16.89
C VAL A 373 16.90 12.06 16.56
N ASP A 374 17.76 12.17 17.58
CA ASP A 374 19.20 12.46 17.44
C ASP A 374 20.04 11.21 17.76
N GLY A 375 20.70 10.65 16.75
CA GLY A 375 21.65 9.54 16.88
C GLY A 375 21.03 8.13 16.97
N GLY A 376 19.69 8.03 17.01
CA GLY A 376 18.95 6.76 17.11
C GLY A 376 19.00 6.11 18.50
N TYR A 377 18.38 4.93 18.64
CA TYR A 377 18.30 4.21 19.91
C TYR A 377 19.65 3.58 20.34
N ASP A 378 20.07 3.81 21.59
CA ASP A 378 21.29 3.25 22.16
C ASP A 378 21.01 1.91 22.89
N GLU A 379 21.31 0.78 22.23
CA GLU A 379 21.20 -0.56 22.82
C GLU A 379 22.11 -0.81 24.06
N GLU A 380 23.16 -0.02 24.31
CA GLU A 380 24.02 -0.19 25.49
C GLU A 380 23.48 0.55 26.73
N ASN A 381 22.76 1.66 26.53
CA ASN A 381 22.18 2.47 27.62
C ASN A 381 20.66 2.30 27.78
N GLU A 382 19.97 1.70 26.80
CA GLU A 382 18.52 1.52 26.76
C GLU A 382 17.77 2.88 26.75
N GLU A 383 18.31 3.83 25.96
CA GLU A 383 17.88 5.24 25.87
C GLU A 383 17.74 5.73 24.40
N LEU A 384 16.85 6.70 24.17
CA LEU A 384 16.64 7.43 22.90
C LEU A 384 16.75 8.93 23.16
N GLU A 385 17.55 9.67 22.38
CA GLU A 385 17.67 11.13 22.50
C GLU A 385 16.82 11.84 21.43
N LEU A 386 16.19 12.95 21.80
CA LEU A 386 15.39 13.81 20.92
C LEU A 386 16.02 15.21 20.81
N ASP A 387 16.05 15.78 19.60
CA ASP A 387 16.39 17.19 19.39
C ASP A 387 15.13 18.09 19.41
N ASP A 388 15.28 19.27 20.02
CA ASP A 388 14.30 20.35 19.97
C ASP A 388 14.49 21.13 18.67
N LEU A 389 13.50 21.03 17.78
CA LEU A 389 13.44 21.73 16.49
C LEU A 389 13.37 23.28 16.61
N GLY A 390 13.57 23.83 17.81
CA GLY A 390 13.70 25.26 18.09
C GLY A 390 12.38 26.00 18.08
N LEU A 391 11.26 25.29 18.29
CA LEU A 391 9.92 25.84 18.20
C LEU A 391 9.53 26.55 19.50
N ASP A 392 9.02 27.79 19.40
CA ASP A 392 8.47 28.56 20.53
C ASP A 392 7.35 27.81 21.30
N THR A 393 6.78 26.76 20.71
CA THR A 393 5.73 25.89 21.27
C THR A 393 6.27 24.65 21.99
N PHE A 394 7.55 24.29 21.87
CA PHE A 394 8.09 23.06 22.44
C PHE A 394 8.15 23.13 23.99
N PRO A 395 7.75 22.07 24.72
CA PRO A 395 7.71 22.09 26.18
C PRO A 395 9.10 21.89 26.78
N ALA A 396 9.30 22.33 28.02
CA ALA A 396 10.57 22.21 28.73
C ALA A 396 10.73 20.81 29.37
N VAL A 397 10.76 19.77 28.54
CA VAL A 397 10.86 18.35 28.94
C VAL A 397 12.30 17.82 28.96
N ASN A 398 12.48 16.67 29.60
CA ASN A 398 13.64 15.82 29.36
C ASN A 398 13.53 15.16 27.96
N THR A 399 14.58 15.30 27.14
CA THR A 399 14.64 14.76 25.77
C THR A 399 15.28 13.38 25.67
N THR A 400 15.99 12.93 26.72
CA THR A 400 16.45 11.54 26.84
C THR A 400 15.32 10.66 27.37
N LEU A 401 14.78 9.77 26.54
CA LEU A 401 13.75 8.79 26.92
C LEU A 401 14.40 7.44 27.24
N SER A 402 13.92 6.75 28.27
CA SER A 402 14.42 5.42 28.64
C SER A 402 13.42 4.32 28.28
N ALA A 403 13.92 3.14 27.91
CA ALA A 403 13.12 1.95 27.68
C ALA A 403 12.42 1.43 28.96
N ASP A 404 12.85 1.85 30.16
CA ASP A 404 12.13 1.59 31.42
C ASP A 404 10.76 2.31 31.47
N ASP A 405 10.59 3.42 30.73
CA ASP A 405 9.37 4.26 30.72
C ASP A 405 8.59 4.18 29.39
N PHE A 406 9.26 3.82 28.28
CA PHE A 406 8.66 3.77 26.93
C PHE A 406 9.04 2.49 26.18
N GLU A 407 8.03 1.81 25.64
CA GLU A 407 8.24 0.60 24.85
C GLU A 407 8.55 0.90 23.38
N ASN A 408 9.24 -0.03 22.72
CA ASN A 408 9.60 0.01 21.30
C ASN A 408 10.42 1.25 20.86
N LEU A 409 11.17 1.90 21.76
CA LEU A 409 12.08 3.01 21.39
C LEU A 409 13.11 2.62 20.30
N SER A 410 13.47 1.34 20.21
CA SER A 410 14.34 0.79 19.16
C SER A 410 13.72 0.75 17.75
N ALA A 411 12.47 1.16 17.59
CA ALA A 411 11.79 1.24 16.29
C ALA A 411 12.00 2.58 15.58
N PHE A 412 12.57 3.58 16.25
CA PHE A 412 12.85 4.90 15.69
C PHE A 412 14.32 5.00 15.25
N GLU A 413 14.54 5.53 14.05
CA GLU A 413 15.88 5.74 13.46
C GLU A 413 16.35 7.20 13.59
N ASP A 414 17.65 7.42 13.41
CA ASP A 414 18.27 8.76 13.43
C ASP A 414 17.64 9.67 12.35
N GLY A 415 17.18 10.86 12.75
CA GLY A 415 16.47 11.79 11.88
C GLY A 415 14.95 11.58 11.77
N ASP A 416 14.35 10.55 12.39
CA ASP A 416 12.90 10.37 12.39
C ASP A 416 12.17 11.52 13.09
N TYR A 417 11.08 12.01 12.48
CA TYR A 417 10.17 12.94 13.13
C TYR A 417 9.19 12.20 14.03
N VAL A 418 9.09 12.64 15.28
CA VAL A 418 8.22 12.04 16.31
C VAL A 418 7.28 13.07 16.91
N LEU A 419 6.07 12.62 17.23
CA LEU A 419 5.06 13.38 17.96
C LEU A 419 5.08 12.96 19.43
N ILE A 420 5.12 13.94 20.33
CA ILE A 420 5.12 13.72 21.77
C ILE A 420 3.97 14.46 22.47
N THR A 421 3.54 13.93 23.61
CA THR A 421 2.77 14.69 24.61
C THR A 421 3.58 14.80 25.90
N ALA A 422 3.32 15.81 26.71
CA ALA A 422 4.12 16.13 27.88
C ALA A 422 3.25 16.58 29.06
N VAL A 423 3.76 16.41 30.28
CA VAL A 423 3.20 16.97 31.52
C VAL A 423 4.37 17.45 32.37
N GLY A 424 4.45 18.76 32.63
CA GLY A 424 5.59 19.35 33.35
C GLY A 424 6.91 19.21 32.60
N ASP A 425 7.88 18.51 33.19
CA ASP A 425 9.19 18.18 32.62
C ASP A 425 9.28 16.73 32.08
N GLU A 426 8.19 15.96 32.13
CA GLU A 426 8.11 14.57 31.68
C GLU A 426 7.38 14.43 30.34
N VAL A 427 7.97 13.71 29.38
CA VAL A 427 7.25 13.19 28.21
C VAL A 427 6.29 12.08 28.66
N LYS A 428 5.13 11.95 28.01
CA LYS A 428 4.07 10.99 28.37
C LYS A 428 3.69 10.04 27.24
N THR A 429 3.88 10.44 25.99
CA THR A 429 3.73 9.56 24.82
C THR A 429 4.78 9.94 23.78
N ILE A 430 5.20 8.96 22.97
CA ILE A 430 5.98 9.14 21.75
C ILE A 430 5.37 8.27 20.65
N GLN A 431 5.29 8.79 19.42
CA GLN A 431 4.87 8.05 18.22
C GLN A 431 5.54 8.65 16.98
N ALA A 432 5.64 7.88 15.90
CA ALA A 432 6.12 8.40 14.61
C ALA A 432 5.16 9.46 14.06
N ALA A 433 5.69 10.51 13.44
CA ALA A 433 4.90 11.53 12.77
C ALA A 433 4.57 11.12 11.32
N GLU A 434 3.43 11.58 10.79
CA GLU A 434 3.16 11.49 9.36
C GLU A 434 3.91 12.62 8.64
N VAL A 435 4.77 12.27 7.69
CA VAL A 435 5.55 13.22 6.87
C VAL A 435 5.06 13.17 5.43
N VAL A 436 4.83 14.34 4.84
CA VAL A 436 4.39 14.47 3.44
C VAL A 436 5.34 15.39 2.68
N SER A 437 6.09 14.81 1.76
CA SER A 437 7.03 15.50 0.86
C SER A 437 6.35 16.01 -0.41
N GLY A 438 6.82 17.13 -0.97
CA GLY A 438 6.40 17.62 -2.29
C GLY A 438 6.62 19.11 -2.49
N THR A 439 6.15 19.65 -3.61
CA THR A 439 6.44 21.03 -4.04
C THR A 439 5.44 22.03 -3.47
N VAL A 440 5.93 23.11 -2.83
CA VAL A 440 5.04 24.16 -2.28
C VAL A 440 4.53 25.10 -3.37
N THR A 441 3.25 24.95 -3.71
CA THR A 441 2.57 25.73 -4.75
C THR A 441 1.99 27.06 -4.25
N SER A 442 1.55 27.13 -2.99
CA SER A 442 1.07 28.36 -2.35
C SER A 442 0.95 28.19 -0.83
N TYR A 443 0.96 29.29 -0.06
CA TYR A 443 0.62 29.25 1.36
C TYR A 443 -0.10 30.52 1.82
N THR A 444 -0.83 30.40 2.93
CA THR A 444 -1.39 31.52 3.69
C THR A 444 -0.77 31.50 5.09
N SER A 445 0.05 32.51 5.39
CA SER A 445 0.66 32.71 6.71
C SER A 445 -0.37 32.52 7.85
N ASN A 446 0.05 31.75 8.86
CA ASN A 446 -0.71 31.38 10.05
C ASN A 446 -2.03 30.63 9.77
N LYS A 447 -2.13 29.93 8.63
CA LYS A 447 -3.35 29.18 8.26
C LYS A 447 -3.11 27.86 7.53
N ASN A 448 -2.31 27.86 6.45
CA ASN A 448 -2.16 26.69 5.57
C ASN A 448 -1.00 26.84 4.59
N VAL A 449 -0.52 25.69 4.11
CA VAL A 449 0.37 25.50 2.96
C VAL A 449 -0.33 24.59 1.93
N THR A 450 0.10 24.63 0.68
CA THR A 450 -0.42 23.79 -0.41
C THR A 450 0.74 23.07 -1.11
N LEU A 451 0.89 21.79 -0.82
CA LEU A 451 1.91 20.88 -1.35
C LEU A 451 1.30 20.09 -2.51
N ASP A 452 1.89 20.13 -3.71
CA ASP A 452 1.40 19.43 -4.91
C ASP A 452 -0.11 19.66 -5.22
N GLY A 453 -0.60 20.86 -4.91
CA GLY A 453 -2.01 21.23 -5.04
C GLY A 453 -2.93 20.76 -3.89
N THR A 454 -2.44 19.92 -2.97
CA THR A 454 -3.15 19.50 -1.75
C THR A 454 -2.90 20.50 -0.62
N LYS A 455 -3.98 21.00 0.01
CA LYS A 455 -3.92 22.06 1.03
C LYS A 455 -3.97 21.49 2.45
N TYR A 456 -2.89 21.70 3.21
CA TYR A 456 -2.76 21.32 4.61
C TYR A 456 -2.92 22.55 5.52
N GLU A 457 -3.64 22.43 6.63
CA GLU A 457 -3.84 23.54 7.58
C GLU A 457 -2.87 23.44 8.76
N TYR A 458 -2.46 24.58 9.33
CA TYR A 458 -1.48 24.58 10.44
C TYR A 458 -2.13 24.23 11.78
N SER A 459 -1.35 23.54 12.63
CA SER A 459 -1.66 23.26 14.03
C SER A 459 -1.57 24.53 14.89
N GLN A 460 -1.98 24.47 16.17
CA GLN A 460 -1.97 25.64 17.05
C GLN A 460 -0.54 26.16 17.26
N GLY A 461 -0.36 27.49 17.21
CA GLY A 461 0.94 28.13 17.46
C GLY A 461 1.92 28.02 16.29
N TYR A 462 1.83 27.00 15.44
CA TYR A 462 2.71 26.83 14.30
C TYR A 462 2.47 27.85 13.17
N SER A 463 3.57 28.37 12.63
CA SER A 463 3.57 29.14 11.38
C SER A 463 4.96 29.12 10.76
N SER A 464 5.03 28.86 9.46
CA SER A 464 6.26 28.99 8.67
C SER A 464 6.05 29.86 7.42
N THR A 465 7.17 30.26 6.83
CA THR A 465 7.28 30.95 5.55
C THR A 465 8.00 30.05 4.56
N TYR A 466 7.41 29.89 3.39
CA TYR A 466 7.89 28.98 2.36
C TYR A 466 8.39 29.77 1.15
N ASN A 467 9.43 29.25 0.51
CA ASN A 467 9.66 29.52 -0.90
C ASN A 467 8.58 28.79 -1.72
N LEU A 468 8.23 29.32 -2.89
CA LEU A 468 7.27 28.68 -3.78
C LEU A 468 8.03 28.00 -4.92
N LYS A 469 7.60 26.78 -5.29
CA LYS A 469 8.28 25.82 -6.18
C LYS A 469 9.44 25.04 -5.56
N ASP A 470 9.86 25.35 -4.34
CA ASP A 470 10.80 24.53 -3.58
C ASP A 470 10.05 23.33 -2.95
N ASP A 471 10.76 22.23 -2.73
CA ASP A 471 10.25 21.04 -2.06
C ASP A 471 10.39 21.15 -0.54
N TYR A 472 9.37 20.66 0.18
CA TYR A 472 9.32 20.67 1.64
C TYR A 472 8.76 19.35 2.17
N ASP A 473 9.26 18.92 3.32
CA ASP A 473 8.70 17.84 4.12
C ASP A 473 7.76 18.43 5.17
N LEU A 474 6.45 18.21 5.02
CA LEU A 474 5.44 18.66 5.97
C LEU A 474 5.20 17.58 7.03
N VAL A 475 5.53 17.88 8.27
CA VAL A 475 5.25 16.99 9.41
C VAL A 475 3.86 17.32 9.97
N LEU A 476 2.99 16.33 10.04
CA LEU A 476 1.61 16.46 10.50
C LEU A 476 1.46 15.96 11.95
N ASP A 477 0.57 16.61 12.71
CA ASP A 477 0.05 16.07 13.96
C ASP A 477 -0.96 14.94 13.72
N THR A 478 -1.35 14.23 14.79
CA THR A 478 -2.30 13.10 14.79
C THR A 478 -3.67 13.42 14.17
N TYR A 479 -3.97 14.70 13.90
CA TYR A 479 -5.24 15.17 13.34
C TYR A 479 -5.08 15.73 11.91
N GLY A 480 -3.89 15.60 11.31
CA GLY A 480 -3.60 16.01 9.94
C GLY A 480 -3.30 17.49 9.77
N TYR A 481 -2.90 18.20 10.85
CA TYR A 481 -2.47 19.59 10.77
C TYR A 481 -0.94 19.70 10.78
N VAL A 482 -0.39 20.59 9.95
CA VAL A 482 1.06 20.80 9.88
C VAL A 482 1.56 21.39 11.19
N ILE A 483 2.47 20.68 11.85
CA ILE A 483 3.11 21.07 13.12
C ILE A 483 4.59 21.44 12.95
N TYR A 484 5.24 20.90 11.91
CA TYR A 484 6.56 21.33 11.45
C TYR A 484 6.64 21.23 9.91
N ALA A 485 7.61 21.92 9.33
CA ALA A 485 7.90 21.81 7.90
C ALA A 485 9.39 22.05 7.71
N ASP A 486 10.09 21.04 7.19
CA ASP A 486 11.49 21.17 6.83
C ASP A 486 11.64 21.55 5.36
N GLY A 487 12.62 22.39 5.07
CA GLY A 487 12.97 22.73 3.69
C GLY A 487 13.95 21.69 3.19
N VAL A 488 13.56 20.91 2.17
CA VAL A 488 14.52 20.06 1.47
C VAL A 488 15.60 21.00 0.91
N GLU A 489 16.88 20.79 1.27
CA GLU A 489 17.94 21.66 0.73
C GLU A 489 17.87 21.61 -0.80
N ALA A 490 17.50 22.73 -1.40
CA ALA A 490 17.52 22.88 -2.84
C ALA A 490 18.92 22.48 -3.33
N SER A 491 18.98 21.60 -4.33
CA SER A 491 20.22 21.37 -5.06
C SER A 491 20.78 22.75 -5.42
N ASN A 492 22.05 23.00 -5.11
CA ASN A 492 22.66 24.29 -5.42
C ASN A 492 22.62 24.46 -6.94
N ASP A 493 21.65 25.22 -7.43
CA ASP A 493 21.33 25.28 -8.84
C ASP A 493 22.38 26.14 -9.55
N TYR A 494 23.18 25.48 -10.38
CA TYR A 494 24.30 26.10 -11.09
C TYR A 494 23.97 26.34 -12.56
N VAL A 495 24.42 27.48 -13.09
CA VAL A 495 24.28 27.86 -14.49
C VAL A 495 25.62 28.27 -15.08
N PHE A 496 25.93 27.79 -16.27
CA PHE A 496 27.12 28.16 -17.00
C PHE A 496 26.82 29.30 -17.98
N ILE A 497 27.55 30.41 -17.85
CA ILE A 497 27.33 31.61 -18.66
C ILE A 497 28.43 31.77 -19.70
N THR A 498 28.13 31.57 -20.99
CA THR A 498 29.14 31.69 -22.07
C THR A 498 29.32 33.11 -22.58
N ASN A 499 28.30 33.96 -22.50
CA ASN A 499 28.37 35.32 -23.03
C ASN A 499 27.36 36.24 -22.35
N VAL A 500 27.75 37.50 -22.13
CA VAL A 500 26.90 38.53 -21.50
C VAL A 500 26.97 39.83 -22.30
N ALA A 501 25.82 40.46 -22.49
CA ALA A 501 25.64 41.68 -23.27
C ALA A 501 24.81 42.72 -22.49
N GLN A 502 25.21 43.98 -22.55
CA GLN A 502 24.46 45.07 -21.92
C GLN A 502 23.28 45.49 -22.81
N ILE A 503 22.07 45.56 -22.23
CA ILE A 503 20.84 46.00 -22.91
C ILE A 503 20.70 47.53 -22.81
N GLY A 504 20.15 48.16 -23.83
CA GLY A 504 20.02 49.62 -23.92
C GLY A 504 18.78 50.17 -23.19
N GLY A 505 18.93 50.56 -21.91
CA GLY A 505 17.87 51.14 -21.08
C GLY A 505 18.26 52.38 -20.26
N VAL A 506 17.32 52.91 -19.47
CA VAL A 506 17.60 53.96 -18.46
C VAL A 506 18.23 53.36 -17.20
N ASN A 507 17.98 52.07 -16.95
CA ASN A 507 18.70 51.24 -16.01
C ASN A 507 19.72 50.39 -16.79
N LYS A 508 20.79 49.94 -16.13
CA LYS A 508 21.71 48.96 -16.71
C LYS A 508 21.16 47.55 -16.43
N SER A 509 20.55 46.91 -17.42
CA SER A 509 20.35 45.45 -17.37
C SER A 509 21.27 44.75 -18.36
N PHE A 510 21.50 43.47 -18.10
CA PHE A 510 22.39 42.62 -18.88
C PHE A 510 21.65 41.33 -19.25
N GLU A 511 21.74 40.94 -20.52
CA GLU A 511 21.32 39.64 -21.03
C GLU A 511 22.51 38.68 -20.97
N ALA A 512 22.31 37.47 -20.44
CA ALA A 512 23.31 36.42 -20.39
C ALA A 512 22.83 35.17 -21.14
N LYS A 513 23.74 34.54 -21.89
CA LYS A 513 23.50 33.21 -22.48
C LYS A 513 23.78 32.14 -21.41
N ALA A 514 22.70 31.57 -20.91
CA ALA A 514 22.68 30.55 -19.87
C ALA A 514 22.61 29.14 -20.46
N TYR A 515 23.34 28.23 -19.82
CA TYR A 515 23.35 26.79 -20.07
C TYR A 515 23.20 26.13 -18.70
N PHE A 516 22.07 25.48 -18.48
CA PHE A 516 21.73 24.88 -17.19
C PHE A 516 22.22 23.42 -17.12
N VAL A 517 22.21 22.85 -15.91
CA VAL A 517 22.73 21.51 -15.64
C VAL A 517 21.83 20.39 -16.18
N ASP A 518 20.56 20.68 -16.45
CA ASP A 518 19.60 19.83 -17.16
C ASP A 518 19.80 19.82 -18.70
N GLY A 519 20.62 20.74 -19.23
CA GLY A 519 20.87 20.90 -20.66
C GLY A 519 20.01 21.95 -21.36
N THR A 520 19.05 22.56 -20.66
CA THR A 520 18.28 23.69 -21.18
C THR A 520 19.20 24.88 -21.45
N THR A 521 18.80 25.74 -22.40
CA THR A 521 19.56 26.95 -22.72
C THR A 521 18.64 28.14 -22.89
N ALA A 522 18.97 29.26 -22.25
CA ALA A 522 18.16 30.47 -22.28
C ALA A 522 19.00 31.73 -22.50
N VAL A 523 18.32 32.83 -22.84
CA VAL A 523 18.86 34.18 -22.73
C VAL A 523 18.16 34.84 -21.55
N ILE A 524 18.83 34.90 -20.40
CA ILE A 524 18.29 35.39 -19.13
C ILE A 524 18.60 36.87 -18.92
N GLU A 525 17.68 37.63 -18.30
CA GLU A 525 17.95 39.00 -17.83
C GLU A 525 18.46 38.97 -16.39
N VAL A 526 19.67 39.48 -16.15
CA VAL A 526 20.33 39.41 -14.84
C VAL A 526 19.96 40.61 -13.95
N SER A 527 19.36 40.34 -12.79
CA SER A 527 18.78 41.34 -11.88
C SER A 527 19.83 42.03 -11.00
N ASN A 528 20.82 41.29 -10.48
CA ASN A 528 21.90 41.79 -9.61
C ASN A 528 23.15 42.25 -10.40
N ALA A 529 22.98 42.64 -11.66
CA ALA A 529 24.10 42.90 -12.56
C ALA A 529 24.98 44.11 -12.20
N ASP A 530 24.58 44.99 -11.27
CA ASP A 530 25.46 46.05 -10.74
C ASP A 530 26.39 45.56 -9.60
N ASP A 531 26.07 44.44 -8.93
CA ASP A 531 26.88 43.84 -7.85
C ASP A 531 27.91 42.83 -8.40
N LEU A 532 27.62 42.25 -9.55
CA LEU A 532 28.56 41.46 -10.34
C LEU A 532 29.54 42.40 -11.05
N GLU A 533 30.82 42.38 -10.66
CA GLU A 533 31.88 43.09 -11.40
C GLU A 533 32.08 42.51 -12.82
N TRP A 534 31.23 42.92 -13.77
CA TRP A 534 31.37 42.67 -15.21
C TRP A 534 32.53 43.50 -15.78
N GLU A 535 33.77 43.15 -15.44
CA GLU A 535 34.94 43.76 -16.06
C GLU A 535 34.92 43.53 -17.58
N SER A 536 35.25 44.55 -18.37
CA SER A 536 35.24 44.52 -19.84
C SER A 536 36.38 43.69 -20.46
N THR A 537 36.85 42.66 -19.75
CA THR A 537 38.00 41.80 -20.06
C THR A 537 37.75 40.40 -19.51
N ASP A 538 37.05 39.58 -20.30
CA ASP A 538 36.97 38.11 -20.34
C ASP A 538 36.64 37.27 -19.08
N LYS A 539 36.71 37.80 -17.85
CA LYS A 539 36.56 37.03 -16.59
C LYS A 539 35.14 36.61 -16.20
N THR A 540 34.14 36.95 -16.99
CA THR A 540 32.71 36.69 -16.70
C THR A 540 32.02 36.00 -17.87
N LYS A 541 32.80 35.33 -18.70
CA LYS A 541 32.37 34.48 -19.80
C LYS A 541 32.95 33.11 -19.56
N ASN A 542 32.22 32.10 -20.03
CA ASN A 542 32.53 30.69 -19.82
C ASN A 542 32.80 30.40 -18.34
N THR A 543 31.87 30.79 -17.47
CA THR A 543 32.02 30.67 -16.01
C THR A 543 30.71 30.22 -15.38
N TRP A 544 30.83 29.36 -14.37
CA TRP A 544 29.72 28.92 -13.53
C TRP A 544 29.32 30.00 -12.50
N PHE A 545 28.01 30.10 -12.28
CA PHE A 545 27.39 30.87 -11.21
C PHE A 545 26.36 29.97 -10.52
N SER A 546 26.09 30.17 -9.23
CA SER A 546 24.79 29.77 -8.68
C SER A 546 23.72 30.75 -9.18
N TYR A 547 22.45 30.33 -9.26
CA TYR A 547 21.37 31.24 -9.66
C TYR A 547 20.10 31.07 -8.83
N ASP A 548 19.35 32.17 -8.72
CA ASP A 548 17.93 32.15 -8.36
C ASP A 548 17.12 32.78 -9.49
N GLU A 549 16.10 32.08 -10.00
CA GLU A 549 15.05 32.73 -10.82
C GLU A 549 14.10 33.52 -9.91
N LYS A 550 13.80 34.78 -10.28
CA LYS A 550 12.89 35.66 -9.54
C LYS A 550 11.51 35.70 -10.20
N ASN A 551 10.50 36.04 -9.40
CA ASN A 551 9.08 36.07 -9.79
C ASN A 551 8.71 36.98 -11.00
N ASP A 552 9.62 37.80 -11.50
CA ASP A 552 9.44 38.62 -12.70
C ASP A 552 10.13 38.06 -13.96
N GLY A 553 10.73 36.87 -13.86
CA GLY A 553 11.48 36.20 -14.94
C GLY A 553 12.94 36.67 -15.05
N THR A 554 13.44 37.46 -14.10
CA THR A 554 14.85 37.86 -14.02
C THR A 554 15.64 36.92 -13.11
N TYR A 555 16.96 36.84 -13.30
CA TYR A 555 17.83 35.89 -12.62
C TYR A 555 18.85 36.64 -11.76
N GLU A 556 19.01 36.24 -10.50
CA GLU A 556 20.11 36.68 -9.64
C GLU A 556 21.25 35.66 -9.71
N LEU A 557 22.48 36.10 -9.99
CA LEU A 557 23.62 35.18 -10.13
C LEU A 557 24.65 35.36 -9.00
N GLY A 558 25.05 34.26 -8.36
CA GLY A 558 26.08 34.21 -7.33
C GLY A 558 27.46 33.81 -7.88
N LYS A 559 28.53 34.48 -7.44
CA LYS A 559 29.92 34.10 -7.81
C LYS A 559 30.40 32.96 -6.93
N LEU A 560 30.85 31.87 -7.55
CA LEU A 560 31.51 30.75 -6.87
C LEU A 560 32.92 31.12 -6.41
N ASN A 561 33.47 30.44 -5.40
CA ASN A 561 34.86 30.67 -5.00
C ASN A 561 35.82 29.93 -5.95
N SER A 562 37.06 30.42 -6.06
CA SER A 562 38.06 29.80 -6.95
C SER A 562 38.63 28.46 -6.43
N TYR A 563 38.18 27.98 -5.27
CA TYR A 563 38.55 26.65 -4.77
C TYR A 563 37.57 25.59 -5.28
N ASP A 564 36.30 25.97 -5.40
CA ASP A 564 35.11 25.20 -5.72
C ASP A 564 34.98 24.92 -7.23
N SER A 565 35.98 25.34 -8.03
CA SER A 565 36.00 25.12 -9.48
C SER A 565 37.39 24.79 -10.02
N ALA A 566 37.44 24.08 -11.14
CA ALA A 566 38.67 23.70 -11.87
C ALA A 566 38.46 23.98 -13.37
N SER A 567 39.48 24.41 -14.11
CA SER A 567 39.34 24.69 -15.55
C SER A 567 40.58 24.44 -16.37
N LYS A 568 40.40 24.25 -17.69
CA LYS A 568 41.50 24.10 -18.66
C LYS A 568 41.04 24.25 -20.11
N ASP A 569 41.87 24.95 -20.87
CA ASP A 569 41.74 25.10 -22.33
C ASP A 569 42.48 23.98 -23.08
N PHE A 570 41.81 23.37 -24.06
CA PHE A 570 42.35 22.34 -24.93
C PHE A 570 42.53 22.90 -26.34
N ASN A 571 43.78 23.22 -26.69
CA ASN A 571 44.18 23.85 -27.96
C ASN A 571 44.95 22.91 -28.91
N THR A 572 44.83 21.60 -28.69
CA THR A 572 45.36 20.54 -29.55
C THR A 572 44.37 19.41 -29.68
N THR A 573 44.32 18.75 -30.85
CA THR A 573 43.52 17.54 -31.03
C THR A 573 43.98 16.42 -30.10
N GLY A 574 43.03 15.69 -29.51
CA GLY A 574 43.28 14.72 -28.45
C GLY A 574 42.04 14.42 -27.62
N LYS A 575 42.17 13.49 -26.67
CA LYS A 575 41.07 13.10 -25.77
C LYS A 575 40.91 14.11 -24.62
N ILE A 576 39.67 14.37 -24.22
CA ILE A 576 39.28 15.16 -23.04
C ILE A 576 38.76 14.22 -21.95
N ILE A 577 37.77 13.39 -22.29
CA ILE A 577 37.15 12.36 -21.44
C ILE A 577 37.34 11.01 -22.12
N GLU A 578 37.64 9.98 -21.31
CA GLU A 578 37.49 8.58 -21.68
C GLU A 578 36.40 7.97 -20.79
N THR A 579 35.56 7.11 -21.37
CA THR A 579 34.45 6.47 -20.65
C THR A 579 35.01 5.65 -19.47
N GLY A 580 34.53 5.91 -18.25
CA GLY A 580 34.98 5.26 -17.03
C GLY A 580 36.27 5.82 -16.39
N ASP A 581 36.92 6.84 -16.98
CA ASP A 581 38.10 7.46 -16.37
C ASP A 581 37.71 8.32 -15.15
N ALA A 582 37.94 7.79 -13.95
CA ALA A 582 37.60 8.46 -12.68
C ALA A 582 38.42 9.73 -12.35
N ARG A 583 39.20 10.27 -13.31
CA ARG A 583 40.00 11.50 -13.16
C ARG A 583 40.21 12.24 -14.48
N ILE A 584 40.04 13.57 -14.44
CA ILE A 584 40.49 14.49 -15.50
C ILE A 584 41.59 15.43 -14.98
N SER A 585 42.52 15.78 -15.86
CA SER A 585 43.62 16.72 -15.57
C SER A 585 43.32 18.10 -16.17
N LEU A 586 42.69 18.96 -15.37
CA LEU A 586 42.49 20.38 -15.64
C LEU A 586 43.70 21.19 -15.11
N ASP A 587 43.51 22.41 -14.60
CA ASP A 587 44.51 23.15 -13.82
C ASP A 587 44.92 22.39 -12.54
N LYS A 588 43.99 21.63 -11.97
CA LYS A 588 44.19 20.61 -10.92
C LYS A 588 43.66 19.24 -11.36
N SER A 589 44.06 18.19 -10.64
CA SER A 589 43.51 16.84 -10.85
C SER A 589 42.14 16.76 -10.18
N VAL A 590 41.11 16.61 -11.00
CA VAL A 590 39.71 16.46 -10.57
C VAL A 590 39.37 14.98 -10.50
N ARG A 591 38.56 14.57 -9.52
CA ARG A 591 37.97 13.22 -9.46
C ARG A 591 36.59 13.25 -10.10
N LEU A 592 36.21 12.15 -10.74
CA LEU A 592 34.91 11.97 -11.36
C LEU A 592 34.30 10.66 -10.80
N ASN A 593 32.99 10.65 -10.53
CA ASN A 593 32.24 9.52 -9.97
C ASN A 593 30.97 9.23 -10.80
N ASN A 594 30.06 8.39 -10.28
CA ASN A 594 28.80 8.09 -10.95
C ASN A 594 27.77 9.23 -10.85
N ASP A 595 28.06 10.25 -10.04
CA ASP A 595 27.14 11.33 -9.70
C ASP A 595 27.51 12.62 -10.47
N THR A 596 28.75 12.73 -10.98
CA THR A 596 29.22 13.85 -11.82
C THR A 596 28.33 14.06 -13.05
N VAL A 597 27.76 15.25 -13.19
CA VAL A 597 26.99 15.68 -14.37
C VAL A 597 27.91 16.33 -15.41
N PHE A 598 27.87 15.85 -16.64
CA PHE A 598 28.69 16.31 -17.78
C PHE A 598 27.82 17.07 -18.78
N VAL A 599 28.00 18.39 -18.89
CA VAL A 599 27.27 19.25 -19.83
C VAL A 599 28.16 19.55 -21.04
N ILE A 600 27.84 18.97 -22.19
CA ILE A 600 28.68 19.01 -23.39
C ILE A 600 28.03 19.87 -24.48
N ARG A 601 28.58 21.05 -24.71
CA ARG A 601 28.18 21.94 -25.81
C ARG A 601 28.97 21.63 -27.08
N ARG A 602 28.25 21.48 -28.20
CA ARG A 602 28.77 21.24 -29.56
C ARG A 602 28.13 22.24 -30.52
N GLY A 603 28.56 23.50 -30.44
CA GLY A 603 28.00 24.62 -31.19
C GLY A 603 26.65 25.08 -30.63
N ASP A 604 25.57 24.84 -31.37
CA ASP A 604 24.20 25.12 -30.92
C ASP A 604 23.56 23.92 -30.20
N ASN A 605 24.14 22.71 -30.30
CA ASN A 605 23.67 21.54 -29.57
C ASN A 605 24.29 21.50 -28.15
N VAL A 606 23.51 21.08 -27.16
CA VAL A 606 23.97 20.78 -25.80
C VAL A 606 23.47 19.38 -25.44
N ASN A 607 24.26 18.60 -24.73
CA ASN A 607 23.90 17.27 -24.25
C ASN A 607 24.38 17.09 -22.82
N VAL A 608 23.58 16.44 -21.99
CA VAL A 608 23.91 16.14 -20.59
C VAL A 608 24.06 14.63 -20.40
N TYR A 609 25.00 14.23 -19.55
CA TYR A 609 25.23 12.84 -19.14
C TYR A 609 25.55 12.82 -17.65
N THR A 610 24.96 11.92 -16.86
CA THR A 610 25.27 11.81 -15.41
C THR A 610 26.05 10.53 -15.14
N GLY A 611 27.28 10.68 -14.65
CA GLY A 611 28.18 9.62 -14.17
C GLY A 611 29.25 9.17 -15.16
N ILE A 612 30.45 8.83 -14.64
CA ILE A 612 31.62 8.41 -15.43
C ILE A 612 31.39 7.19 -16.34
N ARG A 613 30.42 6.32 -16.01
CA ARG A 613 30.05 5.16 -16.83
C ARG A 613 29.14 5.52 -18.02
N ASN A 614 28.50 6.68 -17.94
CA ASN A 614 27.43 7.13 -18.82
C ASN A 614 27.87 8.27 -19.74
N VAL A 615 28.97 8.98 -19.41
CA VAL A 615 29.60 9.96 -20.30
C VAL A 615 30.44 9.27 -21.39
N PRO A 616 30.27 9.63 -22.68
CA PRO A 616 31.01 9.04 -23.80
C PRO A 616 32.45 9.57 -23.92
N ASP A 617 33.28 8.96 -24.78
CA ASP A 617 34.60 9.50 -25.09
C ASP A 617 34.45 10.84 -25.83
N VAL A 618 34.93 11.92 -25.20
CA VAL A 618 34.90 13.29 -25.74
C VAL A 618 36.29 13.66 -26.23
N ASN A 619 36.40 14.01 -27.51
CA ASN A 619 37.69 14.27 -28.16
C ASN A 619 37.66 15.59 -28.94
N VAL A 620 38.73 16.38 -28.87
CA VAL A 620 38.96 17.48 -29.82
C VAL A 620 39.40 16.86 -31.15
N THR A 621 38.55 16.91 -32.17
CA THR A 621 38.78 16.32 -33.49
C THR A 621 39.24 17.34 -34.53
N HIS A 622 38.83 18.59 -34.39
CA HIS A 622 39.24 19.71 -35.24
C HIS A 622 39.32 20.99 -34.39
N LEU A 623 40.17 21.94 -34.80
CA LEU A 623 40.22 23.29 -34.27
C LEU A 623 40.56 24.25 -35.41
N GLU A 624 39.89 25.38 -35.46
CA GLU A 624 40.33 26.50 -36.28
C GLU A 624 41.57 27.19 -35.67
N ALA A 625 42.24 28.05 -36.46
CA ALA A 625 43.43 28.72 -35.97
C ALA A 625 43.09 29.67 -34.81
N ASP A 626 43.82 29.53 -33.69
CA ASP A 626 43.61 30.26 -32.42
C ASP A 626 42.27 29.95 -31.71
N ALA A 627 41.63 28.81 -32.01
CA ALA A 627 40.48 28.28 -31.25
C ALA A 627 40.90 27.29 -30.15
N GLU A 628 40.14 27.25 -29.05
CA GLU A 628 40.39 26.39 -27.88
C GLU A 628 39.05 25.85 -27.35
N VAL A 629 39.00 24.57 -26.96
CA VAL A 629 37.84 23.99 -26.24
C VAL A 629 38.06 24.19 -24.74
N GLU A 630 37.15 24.88 -24.08
CA GLU A 630 37.25 25.17 -22.64
C GLU A 630 36.49 24.12 -21.83
N VAL A 631 37.11 23.61 -20.76
CA VAL A 631 36.49 22.65 -19.83
C VAL A 631 36.50 23.24 -18.42
N VAL A 632 35.34 23.29 -17.76
CA VAL A 632 35.18 23.90 -16.44
C VAL A 632 34.32 23.02 -15.53
N ALA A 633 34.86 22.59 -14.40
CA ALA A 633 34.16 21.79 -13.40
C ALA A 633 33.85 22.61 -12.12
N ILE A 634 32.73 22.29 -11.47
CA ILE A 634 32.43 22.61 -10.07
C ILE A 634 32.83 21.41 -9.22
N LEU A 635 33.39 21.65 -8.03
CA LEU A 635 33.90 20.60 -7.14
C LEU A 635 33.23 20.62 -5.76
N ASP A 636 32.97 19.41 -5.24
CA ASP A 636 32.60 19.19 -3.85
C ASP A 636 33.78 19.40 -2.88
N ASP A 637 33.49 19.41 -1.57
CA ASP A 637 34.51 19.53 -0.51
C ASP A 637 35.57 18.40 -0.53
N ASN A 638 35.30 17.26 -1.19
CA ASN A 638 36.21 16.12 -1.32
C ASN A 638 37.05 16.14 -2.61
N GLY A 639 36.79 17.09 -3.53
CA GLY A 639 37.45 17.24 -4.82
C GLY A 639 36.98 16.28 -5.93
N TYR A 640 35.76 15.75 -5.81
CA TYR A 640 34.96 15.22 -6.91
C TYR A 640 34.31 16.38 -7.68
N ALA A 641 33.99 16.17 -8.95
CA ALA A 641 33.17 17.12 -9.69
C ALA A 641 31.70 16.76 -9.53
N ASP A 642 30.89 17.73 -9.11
CA ASP A 642 29.43 17.63 -9.18
C ASP A 642 28.98 17.92 -10.62
N TYR A 643 29.58 18.95 -11.25
CA TYR A 643 29.27 19.38 -12.62
C TYR A 643 30.54 19.61 -13.43
N LEU A 644 30.52 19.28 -14.72
CA LEU A 644 31.62 19.48 -15.66
C LEU A 644 31.11 19.95 -17.03
N PHE A 645 31.36 21.22 -17.36
CA PHE A 645 31.01 21.81 -18.65
C PHE A 645 32.14 21.62 -19.67
N ILE A 646 31.81 21.21 -20.90
CA ILE A 646 32.73 21.13 -22.04
C ILE A 646 32.20 22.04 -23.15
N ASN A 647 32.91 23.14 -23.41
CA ASN A 647 32.51 24.18 -24.34
C ASN A 647 33.26 24.06 -25.69
N GLY A 648 32.64 23.41 -26.68
CA GLY A 648 33.15 23.35 -28.05
C GLY A 648 32.20 23.98 -29.07
N GLU A 649 32.76 24.62 -30.10
CA GLU A 649 32.00 25.14 -31.24
C GLU A 649 31.67 24.04 -32.28
N THR A 650 30.82 24.37 -33.24
CA THR A 650 30.29 23.44 -34.25
C THR A 650 31.41 22.71 -35.02
N GLY A 651 31.59 21.43 -34.73
CA GLY A 651 32.52 20.54 -35.42
C GLY A 651 33.91 20.42 -34.79
N GLU A 652 34.17 21.05 -33.64
CA GLU A 652 35.44 20.92 -32.91
C GLU A 652 35.52 19.62 -32.10
N LEU A 653 34.38 19.23 -31.51
CA LEU A 653 34.26 18.04 -30.67
C LEU A 653 33.72 16.84 -31.46
N GLY A 654 34.43 15.71 -31.34
CA GLY A 654 33.94 14.39 -31.69
C GLY A 654 33.58 13.61 -30.43
N VAL A 655 32.32 13.17 -30.37
CA VAL A 655 31.82 12.23 -29.37
C VAL A 655 31.79 10.84 -29.99
N SER A 656 32.34 9.85 -29.27
CA SER A 656 32.51 8.48 -29.74
C SER A 656 32.50 7.50 -28.57
N GLY A 657 32.40 6.21 -28.86
CA GLY A 657 32.21 5.20 -27.81
C GLY A 657 30.74 5.08 -27.39
N SER A 658 30.46 3.98 -26.73
CA SER A 658 29.12 3.56 -26.30
C SER A 658 29.18 3.33 -24.81
N VAL A 659 28.19 3.87 -24.11
CA VAL A 659 28.21 4.08 -22.67
C VAL A 659 27.23 3.14 -21.96
N ALA A 660 27.35 3.05 -20.64
CA ALA A 660 26.38 2.36 -19.81
C ALA A 660 25.11 3.19 -19.51
N GLY A 661 25.02 4.42 -20.04
CA GLY A 661 23.85 5.29 -19.96
C GLY A 661 22.67 4.78 -20.80
N ASP A 662 21.65 5.62 -20.96
CA ASP A 662 20.34 5.19 -21.45
C ASP A 662 20.42 4.40 -22.78
N ARG A 663 19.86 3.20 -22.73
CA ARG A 663 19.75 2.24 -23.84
C ARG A 663 18.30 2.22 -24.29
N ILE A 664 18.05 2.46 -25.57
CA ILE A 664 16.71 2.32 -26.14
C ILE A 664 16.72 1.30 -27.28
N TYR A 665 15.78 0.37 -27.25
CA TYR A 665 15.48 -0.52 -28.35
C TYR A 665 14.15 -0.14 -28.97
N ILE A 666 14.16 0.43 -30.17
CA ILE A 666 12.95 0.83 -30.87
C ILE A 666 12.25 -0.42 -31.43
N LEU A 667 11.02 -0.67 -30.98
CA LEU A 667 10.23 -1.86 -31.34
C LEU A 667 9.51 -1.69 -32.67
N ASP A 668 8.92 -0.51 -32.92
CA ASP A 668 8.39 -0.13 -34.23
C ASP A 668 8.78 1.30 -34.63
N THR A 669 8.68 1.59 -35.93
CA THR A 669 8.78 2.93 -36.51
C THR A 669 7.43 3.64 -36.61
N ASP A 670 6.34 2.97 -36.23
CA ASP A 670 5.06 3.64 -35.98
C ASP A 670 5.15 4.47 -34.70
N TYR A 671 4.45 5.62 -34.67
CA TYR A 671 4.56 6.61 -33.60
C TYR A 671 3.26 7.39 -33.40
N GLU A 672 3.05 7.88 -32.18
CA GLU A 672 2.07 8.93 -31.89
C GLU A 672 2.75 10.31 -31.92
N SER A 673 2.02 11.39 -32.25
CA SER A 673 2.57 12.74 -32.29
C SER A 673 1.82 13.67 -31.33
N SER A 674 2.56 14.36 -30.46
CA SER A 674 2.00 15.18 -29.39
C SER A 674 2.53 16.63 -29.41
N GLN A 675 2.12 17.44 -28.43
CA GLN A 675 2.64 18.78 -28.15
C GLN A 675 2.60 19.01 -26.63
N ASP A 676 3.61 19.71 -26.10
CA ASP A 676 3.69 20.12 -24.70
C ASP A 676 2.97 21.45 -24.42
N ALA A 677 3.21 22.03 -23.25
CA ALA A 677 2.65 23.31 -22.82
C ALA A 677 3.22 24.52 -23.58
N ASP A 678 4.39 24.36 -24.23
CA ASP A 678 5.15 25.42 -24.91
C ASP A 678 5.05 25.33 -26.45
N ASP A 679 4.10 24.53 -26.96
CA ASP A 679 3.84 24.23 -28.38
C ASP A 679 5.00 23.47 -29.09
N ASN A 680 5.96 22.89 -28.36
CA ASN A 680 7.00 22.03 -28.94
C ASN A 680 6.40 20.70 -29.41
N LYS A 681 7.03 20.06 -30.40
CA LYS A 681 6.53 18.83 -31.04
C LYS A 681 7.44 17.64 -30.81
N TYR A 682 6.87 16.59 -30.24
CA TYR A 682 7.54 15.32 -30.00
C TYR A 682 6.74 14.15 -30.53
N TYR A 683 7.41 13.00 -30.60
CA TYR A 683 6.92 11.76 -31.18
C TYR A 683 7.15 10.60 -30.21
N VAL A 684 6.09 9.89 -29.86
CA VAL A 684 6.12 8.77 -28.92
C VAL A 684 6.26 7.46 -29.72
N PHE A 685 7.27 6.66 -29.42
CA PHE A 685 7.53 5.35 -30.03
C PHE A 685 7.49 4.24 -28.98
N ASP A 686 6.97 3.07 -29.35
CA ASP A 686 7.09 1.85 -28.54
C ASP A 686 8.56 1.38 -28.50
N ALA A 687 9.09 1.18 -27.30
CA ALA A 687 10.49 0.84 -27.10
C ALA A 687 10.73 -0.02 -25.85
N ILE A 688 11.95 -0.54 -25.73
CA ILE A 688 12.48 -1.02 -24.45
C ILE A 688 13.52 0.00 -23.99
N VAL A 689 13.32 0.57 -22.82
CA VAL A 689 14.17 1.62 -22.21
C VAL A 689 14.87 1.02 -21.02
N ASN A 690 16.20 0.95 -21.06
CA ASN A 690 17.02 0.42 -19.95
C ASN A 690 16.63 -0.99 -19.45
N GLY A 691 16.00 -1.80 -20.30
CA GLY A 691 15.48 -3.14 -19.96
C GLY A 691 13.99 -3.19 -19.59
N GLU A 692 13.28 -2.06 -19.56
CA GLU A 692 11.84 -2.01 -19.30
C GLU A 692 11.05 -1.76 -20.59
N ILE A 693 9.95 -2.51 -20.79
CA ILE A 693 9.08 -2.35 -21.98
C ILE A 693 8.14 -1.17 -21.73
N GLY A 694 8.21 -0.16 -22.60
CA GLY A 694 7.44 1.09 -22.47
C GLY A 694 7.50 1.93 -23.75
N THR A 695 7.62 3.25 -23.60
CA THR A 695 7.68 4.20 -24.71
C THR A 695 8.83 5.19 -24.55
N VAL A 696 9.20 5.85 -25.64
CA VAL A 696 10.21 6.93 -25.68
C VAL A 696 9.73 8.13 -26.48
N GLU A 697 10.10 9.33 -26.03
CA GLU A 697 9.73 10.59 -26.66
C GLU A 697 10.90 11.16 -27.46
N LEU A 698 10.75 11.33 -28.78
CA LEU A 698 11.78 11.76 -29.71
C LEU A 698 11.44 13.11 -30.34
N ASN A 699 12.45 13.95 -30.57
CA ASN A 699 12.30 15.28 -31.18
C ASN A 699 12.11 15.29 -32.72
N SER A 700 12.23 14.12 -33.36
CA SER A 700 11.97 13.92 -34.78
C SER A 700 11.68 12.46 -35.08
N THR A 701 11.24 12.20 -36.31
CA THR A 701 11.11 10.84 -36.86
C THR A 701 12.15 10.54 -37.94
N THR A 702 13.09 11.47 -38.16
CA THR A 702 14.03 11.42 -39.28
C THR A 702 15.20 10.48 -38.99
N GLY A 703 15.27 9.34 -39.70
CA GLY A 703 16.39 8.40 -39.60
C GLY A 703 16.28 7.36 -38.49
N ILE A 704 15.09 7.25 -37.87
CA ILE A 704 14.78 6.22 -36.87
C ILE A 704 14.41 4.91 -37.56
N GLU A 705 14.92 3.80 -37.04
CA GLU A 705 14.67 2.44 -37.50
C GLU A 705 14.49 1.52 -36.27
N LYS A 706 13.86 0.36 -36.45
CA LYS A 706 13.86 -0.70 -35.42
C LYS A 706 15.29 -1.12 -35.06
N GLY A 707 15.58 -1.33 -33.78
CA GLY A 707 16.89 -1.81 -33.30
C GLY A 707 17.39 -1.14 -32.02
N LEU A 708 18.55 -1.59 -31.55
CA LEU A 708 19.24 -1.07 -30.38
C LEU A 708 19.98 0.24 -30.71
N TYR A 709 19.85 1.20 -29.81
CA TYR A 709 20.58 2.47 -29.79
C TYR A 709 21.26 2.64 -28.43
N GLY A 710 22.47 3.20 -28.46
CA GLY A 710 23.21 3.62 -27.26
C GLY A 710 23.63 5.09 -27.36
N SER A 711 24.20 5.61 -26.27
CA SER A 711 24.59 7.01 -26.16
C SER A 711 23.43 7.96 -26.47
N VAL A 712 22.25 7.65 -25.93
CA VAL A 712 21.04 8.48 -26.01
C VAL A 712 21.36 9.86 -25.43
N THR A 713 20.79 10.89 -26.06
CA THR A 713 20.94 12.28 -25.64
C THR A 713 19.61 12.97 -25.76
N TYR A 714 19.29 13.83 -24.81
CA TYR A 714 18.11 14.67 -24.83
C TYR A 714 18.42 16.04 -25.44
N ASP A 715 17.40 16.76 -25.90
CA ASP A 715 17.46 18.18 -26.22
C ASP A 715 16.88 19.05 -25.10
N ALA A 716 16.81 20.35 -25.33
CA ALA A 716 16.42 21.35 -24.33
C ALA A 716 14.95 21.26 -23.89
N ASP A 717 14.11 20.50 -24.60
CA ASP A 717 12.70 20.30 -24.26
C ASP A 717 12.46 18.92 -23.59
N GLY A 718 13.55 18.19 -23.26
CA GLY A 718 13.50 16.87 -22.62
C GLY A 718 13.31 15.69 -23.58
N TYR A 719 13.33 15.90 -24.90
CA TYR A 719 13.08 14.84 -25.89
C TYR A 719 14.36 14.24 -26.44
N ILE A 720 14.33 12.96 -26.82
CA ILE A 720 15.49 12.28 -27.39
C ILE A 720 15.90 12.92 -28.73
N ASN A 721 17.13 13.44 -28.77
CA ASN A 721 17.72 14.12 -29.90
C ASN A 721 18.19 13.13 -30.97
N THR A 722 17.30 12.92 -31.93
CA THR A 722 17.46 12.01 -33.08
C THR A 722 18.65 12.28 -34.00
N LYS A 723 19.28 13.45 -33.95
CA LYS A 723 20.47 13.76 -34.78
C LYS A 723 21.74 13.09 -34.26
N ASP A 724 21.81 12.88 -32.96
CA ASP A 724 22.97 12.33 -32.26
C ASP A 724 22.81 10.82 -31.99
N LEU A 725 21.55 10.36 -31.93
CA LEU A 725 21.15 8.96 -31.79
C LEU A 725 21.67 8.09 -32.97
N LYS A 726 22.40 7.02 -32.66
CA LYS A 726 22.98 6.10 -33.67
C LYS A 726 22.65 4.64 -33.37
N LYS A 727 22.10 3.97 -34.37
CA LYS A 727 21.76 2.54 -34.31
C LYS A 727 23.04 1.71 -34.24
N ILE A 728 23.03 0.69 -33.39
CA ILE A 728 24.14 -0.27 -33.28
C ILE A 728 24.05 -1.24 -34.46
N GLU A 729 25.07 -1.22 -35.34
CA GLU A 729 25.11 -2.04 -36.57
C GLU A 729 26.30 -3.02 -36.67
N ASP A 730 27.30 -2.92 -35.79
CA ASP A 730 28.52 -3.75 -35.82
C ASP A 730 28.92 -4.22 -34.41
N THR A 731 29.63 -5.34 -34.37
CA THR A 731 30.26 -6.00 -33.22
C THR A 731 31.51 -5.29 -32.68
N ALA A 732 31.93 -4.19 -33.30
CA ALA A 732 33.14 -3.44 -32.97
C ALA A 732 32.99 -2.52 -31.74
N ASP A 733 31.76 -2.26 -31.33
CA ASP A 733 31.43 -1.56 -30.10
C ASP A 733 31.60 -2.51 -28.89
N THR A 734 32.13 -2.01 -27.77
CA THR A 734 32.68 -2.88 -26.71
C THR A 734 31.59 -3.52 -25.87
N ASN A 735 30.55 -2.76 -25.54
CA ASN A 735 29.52 -3.14 -24.57
C ASN A 735 28.14 -3.33 -25.22
N LEU A 736 27.79 -2.55 -26.26
CA LEU A 736 26.58 -2.80 -27.08
C LEU A 736 27.00 -3.44 -28.39
N LYS A 737 26.29 -4.48 -28.85
CA LYS A 737 26.64 -5.21 -30.08
C LYS A 737 25.40 -5.56 -30.87
N ALA A 738 25.54 -5.66 -32.19
CA ALA A 738 24.49 -6.14 -33.08
C ALA A 738 25.05 -7.06 -34.17
N ALA A 739 24.25 -8.03 -34.59
CA ALA A 739 24.56 -8.94 -35.69
C ALA A 739 23.30 -9.37 -36.44
N SER A 740 23.34 -9.28 -37.78
CA SER A 740 22.37 -9.97 -38.63
C SER A 740 22.71 -11.44 -38.76
N VAL A 741 21.78 -12.33 -38.41
CA VAL A 741 21.98 -13.79 -38.43
C VAL A 741 20.95 -14.49 -39.32
N ASN A 742 21.34 -15.66 -39.85
CA ASN A 742 20.51 -16.53 -40.69
C ASN A 742 20.94 -17.98 -40.43
N THR A 743 20.43 -18.57 -39.35
CA THR A 743 21.02 -19.77 -38.73
C THR A 743 20.06 -20.43 -37.74
N THR A 744 20.45 -21.55 -37.14
CA THR A 744 19.69 -22.22 -36.07
C THR A 744 20.01 -21.62 -34.71
N VAL A 745 19.01 -21.44 -33.86
CA VAL A 745 19.18 -21.03 -32.46
C VAL A 745 19.36 -22.28 -31.60
N SER A 746 20.26 -22.23 -30.62
CA SER A 746 20.42 -23.31 -29.62
C SER A 746 20.88 -22.75 -28.28
N TYR A 747 20.55 -23.43 -27.18
CA TYR A 747 20.95 -23.01 -25.84
C TYR A 747 21.49 -24.20 -25.03
N ALA A 748 22.65 -24.02 -24.40
CA ALA A 748 23.23 -25.03 -23.51
C ALA A 748 24.16 -24.40 -22.46
N SER A 749 23.97 -24.78 -21.18
CA SER A 749 24.89 -24.47 -20.07
C SER A 749 25.27 -22.97 -19.95
N GLY A 750 24.27 -22.07 -20.04
CA GLY A 750 24.50 -20.63 -19.95
C GLY A 750 24.92 -19.96 -21.26
N VAL A 751 25.09 -20.71 -22.36
CA VAL A 751 25.46 -20.16 -23.68
C VAL A 751 24.29 -20.23 -24.64
N LEU A 752 23.87 -19.08 -25.17
CA LEU A 752 22.89 -18.93 -26.24
C LEU A 752 23.62 -18.75 -27.57
N SER A 753 23.45 -19.70 -28.48
CA SER A 753 24.21 -19.79 -29.73
C SER A 753 23.31 -19.56 -30.95
N PHE A 754 23.63 -18.52 -31.71
CA PHE A 754 23.11 -18.28 -33.06
C PHE A 754 24.13 -18.79 -34.08
N GLY A 755 24.22 -20.13 -34.18
CA GLY A 755 25.07 -20.86 -35.14
C GLY A 755 26.59 -20.73 -34.92
N GLY A 756 27.15 -19.56 -35.25
CA GLY A 756 28.58 -19.23 -35.07
C GLY A 756 28.82 -17.99 -34.21
N LEU A 757 27.74 -17.40 -33.67
CA LEU A 757 27.76 -16.35 -32.66
C LEU A 757 27.30 -16.98 -31.34
N ASP A 758 28.21 -17.10 -30.37
CA ASP A 758 27.97 -17.66 -29.05
C ASP A 758 27.90 -16.52 -28.02
N LEU A 759 26.75 -16.38 -27.36
CA LEU A 759 26.52 -15.39 -26.29
C LEU A 759 26.57 -16.12 -24.95
N VAL A 760 27.58 -15.82 -24.13
CA VAL A 760 27.68 -16.34 -22.75
C VAL A 760 26.84 -15.44 -21.86
N LEU A 761 25.71 -15.94 -21.36
CA LEU A 761 24.80 -15.18 -20.53
C LEU A 761 25.37 -15.03 -19.11
N ALA A 762 25.08 -13.90 -18.46
CA ALA A 762 25.36 -13.68 -17.05
C ALA A 762 24.46 -14.57 -16.15
N ASP A 763 24.68 -14.55 -14.83
CA ASP A 763 23.80 -15.23 -13.87
C ASP A 763 22.42 -14.53 -13.79
N ASP A 764 22.39 -13.21 -13.99
CA ASP A 764 21.19 -12.39 -14.12
C ASP A 764 21.14 -11.78 -15.54
N TYR A 765 20.08 -12.08 -16.30
CA TYR A 765 19.96 -11.66 -17.69
C TYR A 765 18.49 -11.61 -18.16
N THR A 766 18.21 -10.74 -19.13
CA THR A 766 16.88 -10.67 -19.79
C THR A 766 17.00 -10.83 -21.30
N ILE A 767 16.03 -11.55 -21.90
CA ILE A 767 15.90 -11.67 -23.36
C ILE A 767 14.57 -11.07 -23.80
N PHE A 768 14.65 -10.04 -24.64
CA PHE A 768 13.52 -9.39 -25.28
C PHE A 768 13.33 -9.91 -26.71
N LEU A 769 12.09 -10.24 -27.06
CA LEU A 769 11.63 -10.58 -28.39
C LEU A 769 10.70 -9.47 -28.87
N ASN A 770 10.98 -8.91 -30.05
CA ASN A 770 10.08 -8.01 -30.76
C ASN A 770 9.09 -8.86 -31.58
N ASP A 771 7.82 -8.78 -31.22
CA ASP A 771 6.71 -9.50 -31.85
C ASP A 771 5.81 -8.50 -32.58
N ASP A 772 6.14 -8.23 -33.84
CA ASP A 772 5.49 -7.26 -34.73
C ASP A 772 5.20 -5.88 -34.09
N GLY A 773 6.22 -5.32 -33.42
CA GLY A 773 6.15 -4.00 -32.76
C GLY A 773 5.83 -4.07 -31.26
N THR A 774 5.40 -5.22 -30.74
CA THR A 774 5.18 -5.42 -29.30
C THR A 774 6.39 -6.10 -28.64
N GLY A 775 6.99 -5.46 -27.64
CA GLY A 775 8.08 -6.04 -26.84
C GLY A 775 7.56 -7.10 -25.85
N LYS A 776 8.26 -8.25 -25.77
CA LYS A 776 7.95 -9.34 -24.81
C LYS A 776 9.25 -9.93 -24.27
N THR A 777 9.25 -10.43 -23.04
CA THR A 777 10.38 -11.20 -22.50
C THR A 777 10.26 -12.70 -22.82
N THR A 778 11.38 -13.40 -22.95
CA THR A 778 11.45 -14.85 -23.22
C THR A 778 12.65 -15.48 -22.51
N THR A 779 12.75 -16.82 -22.55
CA THR A 779 13.89 -17.56 -22.00
C THR A 779 14.76 -18.15 -23.11
N PRO A 780 16.07 -18.41 -22.89
CA PRO A 780 16.96 -18.92 -23.92
C PRO A 780 16.50 -20.28 -24.46
N SER A 781 16.01 -21.15 -23.57
CA SER A 781 15.45 -22.47 -23.93
C SER A 781 14.18 -22.35 -24.77
N ARG A 782 13.32 -21.37 -24.48
CA ARG A 782 12.10 -21.12 -25.26
C ARG A 782 12.47 -20.57 -26.64
N LEU A 783 13.35 -19.58 -26.71
CA LEU A 783 13.83 -19.01 -27.97
C LEU A 783 14.51 -20.07 -28.86
N ALA A 784 15.32 -20.95 -28.28
CA ALA A 784 15.96 -22.06 -29.01
C ALA A 784 14.93 -23.06 -29.57
N ARG A 785 13.90 -23.40 -28.79
CA ARG A 785 12.82 -24.32 -29.19
C ARG A 785 11.92 -23.70 -30.26
N ASP A 786 11.51 -22.45 -30.07
CA ASP A 786 10.54 -21.76 -30.94
C ASP A 786 11.12 -21.50 -32.36
N TYR A 787 12.44 -21.67 -32.53
CA TYR A 787 13.15 -21.69 -33.82
C TYR A 787 14.02 -22.95 -34.04
N GLU A 788 13.63 -24.11 -33.49
CA GLU A 788 14.41 -25.37 -33.59
C GLU A 788 14.36 -26.00 -35.00
N ASP A 789 13.21 -25.91 -35.67
CA ASP A 789 12.96 -26.52 -37.00
C ASP A 789 13.25 -25.59 -38.19
N ASP A 790 13.42 -24.28 -37.95
CA ASP A 790 13.58 -23.25 -38.99
C ASP A 790 14.89 -22.46 -38.85
N ALA A 791 15.42 -21.97 -39.97
CA ALA A 791 16.57 -21.07 -39.93
C ALA A 791 16.10 -19.65 -39.52
N PHE A 792 16.27 -19.33 -38.23
CA PHE A 792 16.05 -17.99 -37.67
C PHE A 792 16.77 -16.94 -38.51
N LYS A 793 16.02 -15.91 -38.93
CA LYS A 793 16.49 -14.76 -39.70
C LYS A 793 16.06 -13.48 -39.01
N GLY A 794 17.04 -12.73 -38.55
CA GLY A 794 16.77 -11.56 -37.73
C GLY A 794 18.02 -10.77 -37.43
N VAL A 795 17.81 -9.66 -36.73
CA VAL A 795 18.88 -8.91 -36.08
C VAL A 795 18.85 -9.28 -34.60
N ILE A 796 20.00 -9.68 -34.08
CA ILE A 796 20.21 -9.83 -32.64
C ILE A 796 21.07 -8.65 -32.19
N SER A 797 20.60 -7.92 -31.18
CA SER A 797 21.42 -6.96 -30.45
C SER A 797 21.61 -7.43 -29.01
N TRP A 798 22.71 -7.10 -28.35
CA TRP A 798 22.97 -7.54 -26.99
C TRP A 798 23.90 -6.61 -26.23
N VAL A 799 23.80 -6.66 -24.90
CA VAL A 799 24.62 -5.89 -23.95
C VAL A 799 25.62 -6.83 -23.29
N VAL A 800 26.86 -6.36 -23.17
CA VAL A 800 27.98 -7.08 -22.54
C VAL A 800 28.50 -6.28 -21.36
N ASP A 801 28.57 -6.92 -20.20
CA ASP A 801 29.20 -6.42 -18.97
C ASP A 801 30.13 -7.49 -18.38
N ASP A 802 31.35 -7.11 -17.97
CA ASP A 802 32.43 -8.00 -17.49
C ASP A 802 32.58 -9.33 -18.30
N ASP A 803 32.65 -9.22 -19.64
CA ASP A 803 32.71 -10.33 -20.62
C ASP A 803 31.48 -11.27 -20.67
N LEU A 804 30.39 -10.98 -19.95
CA LEU A 804 29.13 -11.71 -19.92
C LEU A 804 27.98 -10.91 -20.54
N VAL A 805 26.92 -11.58 -20.99
CA VAL A 805 25.76 -10.98 -21.66
C VAL A 805 24.60 -10.83 -20.69
N THR A 806 24.19 -9.59 -20.42
CA THR A 806 23.10 -9.24 -19.48
C THR A 806 21.77 -9.00 -20.19
N GLU A 807 21.76 -8.49 -21.41
CA GLU A 807 20.54 -8.26 -22.20
C GLU A 807 20.69 -8.79 -23.62
N VAL A 808 19.64 -9.39 -24.17
CA VAL A 808 19.56 -9.81 -25.59
C VAL A 808 18.24 -9.32 -26.19
N TYR A 809 18.32 -8.64 -27.31
CA TYR A 809 17.19 -8.11 -28.08
C TYR A 809 17.10 -8.85 -29.42
N VAL A 810 15.91 -9.38 -29.74
CA VAL A 810 15.67 -10.28 -30.87
C VAL A 810 14.60 -9.69 -31.78
N ASP A 811 14.96 -9.29 -33.01
CA ASP A 811 14.03 -8.90 -34.08
C ASP A 811 13.98 -9.99 -35.16
N ALA A 812 12.89 -10.73 -35.22
CA ALA A 812 12.68 -11.84 -36.14
C ALA A 812 11.90 -11.38 -37.38
N LYS A 813 12.46 -11.54 -38.58
CA LYS A 813 11.85 -11.00 -39.81
C LYS A 813 10.75 -11.90 -40.37
N ALA A 814 9.51 -11.43 -40.30
CA ALA A 814 8.36 -12.05 -40.98
C ALA A 814 8.57 -12.16 -42.50
N THR A 815 8.09 -13.25 -43.10
CA THR A 815 8.06 -13.44 -44.56
C THR A 815 6.71 -12.97 -45.14
N ALA A 816 6.74 -11.82 -45.80
CA ALA A 816 5.64 -11.13 -46.51
C ALA A 816 4.80 -12.01 -47.47
N ASP A 817 3.61 -11.63 -47.98
CA ASP A 817 2.50 -10.69 -47.63
C ASP A 817 1.59 -10.65 -48.90
N GLU A 818 0.27 -10.39 -48.79
CA GLU A 818 -0.48 -9.61 -49.81
C GLU A 818 -1.91 -9.22 -49.36
N SER A 819 -2.33 -8.00 -49.75
CA SER A 819 -3.35 -7.16 -49.11
C SER A 819 -4.70 -6.98 -49.86
N LEU A 820 -5.60 -6.14 -49.29
CA LEU A 820 -6.66 -5.29 -49.91
C LEU A 820 -8.18 -5.62 -49.77
N ALA A 821 -8.78 -5.00 -48.74
CA ALA A 821 -9.86 -3.97 -48.82
C ALA A 821 -11.39 -4.27 -48.98
N ALA A 822 -12.15 -3.64 -48.07
CA ALA A 822 -13.36 -2.78 -48.28
C ALA A 822 -14.81 -3.23 -47.88
N ASN A 823 -15.32 -2.56 -46.84
CA ASN A 823 -16.65 -1.93 -46.66
C ASN A 823 -18.00 -2.70 -46.43
N THR A 824 -18.67 -2.24 -45.35
CA THR A 824 -20.13 -1.97 -45.14
C THR A 824 -21.13 -3.07 -44.70
N GLU A 825 -21.87 -2.74 -43.62
CA GLU A 825 -23.07 -3.37 -42.99
C GLU A 825 -24.35 -3.41 -43.89
N PRO A 826 -25.54 -3.98 -43.51
CA PRO A 826 -26.01 -4.57 -42.23
C PRO A 826 -26.79 -5.94 -42.33
N GLN A 827 -27.41 -6.42 -41.23
CA GLN A 827 -28.06 -7.75 -40.99
C GLN A 827 -29.61 -7.77 -41.37
N PRO A 828 -30.63 -8.39 -40.69
CA PRO A 828 -30.71 -9.50 -39.69
C PRO A 828 -31.85 -10.63 -39.71
N GLU A 829 -33.18 -10.34 -39.70
CA GLU A 829 -34.43 -11.01 -39.15
C GLU A 829 -34.42 -12.32 -38.32
N SER A 830 -33.46 -13.22 -38.47
CA SER A 830 -33.21 -14.34 -37.54
C SER A 830 -32.61 -13.89 -36.19
N ALA A 831 -32.58 -12.57 -35.99
CA ALA A 831 -32.30 -11.84 -34.77
C ALA A 831 -32.95 -10.41 -34.76
N GLU A 832 -33.87 -10.04 -35.67
CA GLU A 832 -34.42 -8.65 -35.70
C GLU A 832 -35.21 -8.28 -34.44
N ALA A 833 -35.78 -9.26 -33.74
CA ALA A 833 -36.56 -8.99 -32.53
C ALA A 833 -35.75 -8.33 -31.39
N LEU A 834 -34.42 -8.38 -31.41
CA LEU A 834 -33.56 -7.75 -30.40
C LEU A 834 -32.98 -6.39 -30.83
N ILE A 835 -33.05 -6.03 -32.11
CA ILE A 835 -32.42 -4.82 -32.66
C ILE A 835 -33.22 -3.54 -32.32
N ASP A 836 -34.48 -3.66 -31.89
CA ASP A 836 -35.33 -2.50 -31.58
C ASP A 836 -35.16 -1.97 -30.13
N SER A 837 -34.49 -2.71 -29.22
CA SER A 837 -34.27 -2.24 -27.83
C SER A 837 -32.96 -1.48 -27.60
N MET A 838 -32.02 -1.48 -28.55
CA MET A 838 -30.75 -0.71 -28.43
C MET A 838 -30.92 0.80 -28.71
N LYS A 839 -32.09 1.38 -28.42
CA LYS A 839 -32.35 2.83 -28.60
C LYS A 839 -32.99 3.46 -27.37
N GLY A 840 -32.13 3.69 -26.39
CA GLY A 840 -32.30 4.73 -25.37
C GLY A 840 -32.75 4.21 -24.01
N ASN A 841 -31.78 4.10 -23.10
CA ASN A 841 -31.81 4.92 -21.89
C ASN A 841 -30.39 5.10 -21.35
N ASP A 842 -30.17 6.19 -20.61
CA ASP A 842 -28.99 6.38 -19.78
C ASP A 842 -29.09 5.52 -18.49
N ASP A 843 -27.96 5.44 -17.76
CA ASP A 843 -27.73 4.72 -16.50
C ASP A 843 -27.72 3.18 -16.56
N PHE A 844 -26.55 2.57 -16.30
CA PHE A 844 -26.32 1.62 -15.19
C PHE A 844 -24.85 1.16 -15.17
N GLU A 845 -24.04 1.73 -14.26
CA GLU A 845 -22.80 1.09 -13.81
C GLU A 845 -23.11 -0.15 -12.95
N SER A 846 -22.07 -0.97 -12.70
CA SER A 846 -21.93 -1.96 -11.62
C SER A 846 -22.25 -3.46 -11.91
N TRP A 847 -21.19 -4.28 -11.73
CA TRP A 847 -21.13 -5.71 -11.32
C TRP A 847 -20.80 -6.83 -12.34
N ASN A 848 -19.49 -7.10 -12.45
CA ASN A 848 -18.74 -8.38 -12.42
C ASN A 848 -19.07 -9.61 -13.30
N ASN A 849 -18.02 -10.06 -14.01
CA ASN A 849 -17.59 -11.43 -14.36
C ASN A 849 -18.40 -12.63 -13.79
N VAL A 850 -19.01 -13.44 -14.68
CA VAL A 850 -18.78 -14.90 -14.94
C VAL A 850 -19.70 -15.33 -16.12
N PRO A 851 -19.24 -16.11 -17.13
CA PRO A 851 -20.12 -16.68 -18.16
C PRO A 851 -20.96 -17.88 -17.67
N HIS A 852 -22.27 -17.90 -17.97
CA HIS A 852 -23.13 -19.07 -17.75
C HIS A 852 -23.53 -19.74 -19.07
N LEU A 853 -23.33 -21.06 -19.16
CA LEU A 853 -23.69 -21.89 -20.30
C LEU A 853 -24.83 -22.87 -19.96
N VAL A 854 -25.75 -23.09 -20.90
CA VAL A 854 -26.89 -24.01 -20.76
C VAL A 854 -26.95 -24.94 -21.96
N SER A 855 -26.79 -26.25 -21.77
CA SER A 855 -26.91 -27.25 -22.84
C SER A 855 -27.90 -28.38 -22.51
N LEU A 856 -28.52 -28.93 -23.56
CA LEU A 856 -29.65 -29.84 -23.46
C LEU A 856 -29.21 -31.29 -23.20
N GLY A 857 -29.39 -31.77 -21.97
CA GLY A 857 -29.28 -33.19 -21.62
C GLY A 857 -27.87 -33.73 -21.42
N LEU A 858 -26.85 -32.88 -21.56
CA LEU A 858 -25.47 -33.13 -21.12
C LEU A 858 -25.25 -32.45 -19.77
N THR A 859 -24.34 -32.99 -18.95
CA THR A 859 -23.96 -32.44 -17.65
C THR A 859 -22.69 -31.63 -17.79
N GLN A 860 -22.66 -30.42 -17.22
CA GLN A 860 -21.54 -29.47 -17.29
C GLN A 860 -20.98 -29.13 -15.90
N VAL A 861 -19.66 -28.98 -15.80
CA VAL A 861 -18.93 -28.47 -14.62
C VAL A 861 -17.87 -27.46 -15.11
N VAL A 862 -17.53 -26.43 -14.32
CA VAL A 862 -16.53 -25.41 -14.69
C VAL A 862 -15.53 -25.26 -13.55
N GLU A 863 -14.23 -25.31 -13.86
CA GLU A 863 -13.11 -25.13 -12.93
C GLU A 863 -12.02 -24.26 -13.58
N GLY A 864 -11.78 -23.06 -13.02
CA GLY A 864 -10.96 -22.05 -13.68
C GLY A 864 -11.49 -21.75 -15.09
N ASP A 865 -10.57 -21.64 -16.05
CA ASP A 865 -10.91 -21.46 -17.46
C ASP A 865 -11.30 -22.79 -18.16
N THR A 866 -11.60 -23.88 -17.44
CA THR A 866 -11.96 -25.18 -18.05
C THR A 866 -13.40 -25.60 -17.79
N ILE A 867 -14.10 -26.01 -18.86
CA ILE A 867 -15.48 -26.49 -18.87
C ILE A 867 -15.51 -27.99 -19.20
N TYR A 868 -15.99 -28.82 -18.27
CA TYR A 868 -16.14 -30.28 -18.45
C TYR A 868 -17.56 -30.64 -18.90
N LEU A 869 -17.71 -31.50 -19.91
CA LEU A 869 -18.98 -31.99 -20.45
C LEU A 869 -19.07 -33.53 -20.42
N SER A 870 -20.24 -34.07 -20.03
CA SER A 870 -20.51 -35.51 -19.99
C SER A 870 -21.95 -35.89 -20.35
N GLY A 871 -22.14 -37.09 -20.94
CA GLY A 871 -23.45 -37.59 -21.36
C GLY A 871 -23.41 -38.38 -22.68
N THR A 872 -24.57 -38.79 -23.20
CA THR A 872 -24.65 -39.62 -24.42
C THR A 872 -25.08 -38.81 -25.65
N VAL A 873 -24.28 -38.87 -26.72
CA VAL A 873 -24.55 -38.27 -28.03
C VAL A 873 -24.85 -39.37 -29.06
N THR A 874 -25.49 -39.03 -30.19
CA THR A 874 -25.80 -40.02 -31.25
C THR A 874 -24.96 -39.76 -32.50
N PRO A 875 -24.13 -40.72 -32.95
CA PRO A 875 -23.23 -40.50 -34.08
C PRO A 875 -23.92 -40.53 -35.44
N ILE A 876 -23.28 -39.85 -36.39
CA ILE A 876 -23.60 -39.77 -37.81
C ILE A 876 -22.54 -40.57 -38.57
N ASN A 877 -22.98 -41.40 -39.52
CA ASN A 877 -22.10 -42.21 -40.36
C ASN A 877 -22.67 -42.36 -41.79
N ALA A 878 -21.98 -43.12 -42.64
CA ALA A 878 -22.29 -43.34 -44.06
C ALA A 878 -23.70 -43.92 -44.38
N LYS A 879 -24.49 -44.32 -43.37
CA LYS A 879 -25.89 -44.76 -43.54
C LYS A 879 -26.92 -43.70 -43.11
N THR A 880 -26.49 -42.59 -42.51
CA THR A 880 -27.34 -41.51 -42.04
C THR A 880 -27.61 -40.51 -43.16
N GLU A 881 -28.88 -40.34 -43.56
CA GLU A 881 -29.25 -39.23 -44.44
C GLU A 881 -29.22 -37.91 -43.67
N LEU A 882 -28.34 -37.00 -44.08
CA LEU A 882 -28.16 -35.68 -43.46
C LEU A 882 -29.29 -34.72 -43.82
N SER A 883 -29.77 -33.93 -42.85
CA SER A 883 -30.76 -32.88 -43.10
C SER A 883 -30.15 -31.71 -43.89
N LYS A 884 -30.99 -30.84 -44.45
CA LYS A 884 -30.51 -29.63 -45.15
C LYS A 884 -29.81 -28.65 -44.21
N GLU A 885 -30.26 -28.54 -42.97
CA GLU A 885 -29.62 -27.72 -41.95
C GLU A 885 -28.25 -28.30 -41.56
N GLN A 886 -28.13 -29.62 -41.40
CA GLN A 886 -26.85 -30.28 -41.12
C GLN A 886 -25.85 -30.13 -42.26
N LEU A 887 -26.29 -30.27 -43.52
CA LEU A 887 -25.45 -30.02 -44.69
C LEU A 887 -25.07 -28.53 -44.82
N ALA A 888 -25.96 -27.60 -44.46
CA ALA A 888 -25.62 -26.18 -44.44
C ALA A 888 -24.56 -25.87 -43.37
N GLY A 889 -24.72 -26.39 -42.15
CA GLY A 889 -23.72 -26.29 -41.09
C GLY A 889 -22.37 -26.87 -41.50
N LEU A 890 -22.35 -28.09 -42.07
CA LEU A 890 -21.11 -28.71 -42.58
C LEU A 890 -20.43 -27.91 -43.69
N ASN A 891 -21.17 -27.24 -44.58
CA ASN A 891 -20.57 -26.40 -45.62
C ASN A 891 -20.17 -25.00 -45.14
N GLN A 892 -20.78 -24.51 -44.06
CA GLN A 892 -20.33 -23.29 -43.39
C GLN A 892 -19.06 -23.58 -42.59
N PHE A 893 -19.00 -24.75 -41.95
CA PHE A 893 -17.88 -25.18 -41.13
C PHE A 893 -16.70 -25.71 -41.95
N TRP A 894 -16.97 -26.43 -43.04
CA TRP A 894 -16.00 -26.88 -44.04
C TRP A 894 -16.43 -26.45 -45.45
N PRO A 895 -16.22 -25.18 -45.80
CA PRO A 895 -16.49 -24.67 -47.14
C PRO A 895 -15.68 -25.46 -48.18
N SER A 896 -16.38 -26.10 -49.11
CA SER A 896 -15.76 -26.85 -50.20
C SER A 896 -16.57 -26.74 -51.49
N ASP A 897 -15.90 -26.83 -52.64
CA ASP A 897 -16.52 -26.73 -53.97
C ASP A 897 -16.21 -28.00 -54.79
N PRO A 898 -17.22 -28.75 -55.29
CA PRO A 898 -18.66 -28.57 -55.04
C PRO A 898 -19.00 -28.81 -53.56
N ALA A 899 -20.05 -28.18 -53.06
CA ALA A 899 -20.51 -28.31 -51.66
C ALA A 899 -20.67 -29.79 -51.21
N ILE A 900 -20.46 -30.05 -49.92
CA ILE A 900 -20.78 -31.31 -49.24
C ILE A 900 -22.30 -31.53 -49.36
N THR A 901 -22.72 -32.65 -49.94
CA THR A 901 -24.14 -33.02 -50.11
C THR A 901 -24.52 -34.34 -49.43
N SER A 902 -23.54 -35.11 -48.97
CA SER A 902 -23.74 -36.35 -48.22
C SER A 902 -22.58 -36.62 -47.26
N TYR A 903 -22.76 -37.54 -46.30
CA TYR A 903 -21.68 -37.97 -45.40
C TYR A 903 -20.46 -38.51 -46.17
N ASN A 904 -20.68 -39.28 -47.24
CA ASN A 904 -19.60 -39.85 -48.05
C ASN A 904 -18.79 -38.77 -48.82
N ASP A 905 -19.34 -37.56 -48.97
CA ASP A 905 -18.58 -36.43 -49.53
C ASP A 905 -17.55 -35.91 -48.53
N LEU A 906 -17.74 -36.11 -47.21
CA LEU A 906 -16.73 -35.78 -46.19
C LEU A 906 -15.51 -36.70 -46.34
N VAL A 907 -15.77 -38.01 -46.39
CA VAL A 907 -14.74 -39.05 -46.55
C VAL A 907 -13.99 -38.90 -47.88
N THR A 908 -14.72 -38.79 -49.00
CA THR A 908 -14.08 -38.73 -50.33
C THR A 908 -13.35 -37.42 -50.64
N LYS A 909 -13.51 -36.41 -49.77
CA LYS A 909 -12.73 -35.15 -49.78
C LYS A 909 -11.60 -35.13 -48.75
N ASN A 910 -11.38 -36.23 -48.00
CA ASN A 910 -10.44 -36.32 -46.89
C ASN A 910 -10.67 -35.24 -45.81
N LEU A 911 -11.93 -34.97 -45.45
CA LEU A 911 -12.29 -34.16 -44.29
C LEU A 911 -12.43 -35.01 -43.00
N ILE A 912 -12.78 -36.28 -43.16
CA ILE A 912 -12.81 -37.36 -42.15
C ILE A 912 -12.37 -38.66 -42.84
N ASP A 913 -12.00 -39.71 -42.11
CA ASP A 913 -11.56 -40.99 -42.69
C ASP A 913 -12.72 -41.99 -42.90
N GLU A 914 -12.49 -43.06 -43.68
CA GLU A 914 -13.54 -44.02 -44.06
C GLU A 914 -13.86 -45.00 -42.91
N GLY A 915 -14.73 -44.56 -42.00
CA GLY A 915 -15.25 -45.41 -40.92
C GLY A 915 -15.72 -44.66 -39.68
N ASP A 916 -15.43 -43.37 -39.58
CA ASP A 916 -15.57 -42.59 -38.36
C ASP A 916 -17.02 -42.34 -37.92
N GLU A 917 -17.20 -41.94 -36.67
CA GLU A 917 -18.50 -41.64 -36.07
C GLU A 917 -18.47 -40.23 -35.46
N ILE A 918 -19.24 -39.30 -36.05
CA ILE A 918 -19.21 -37.87 -35.70
C ILE A 918 -20.54 -37.36 -35.11
N ALA A 919 -20.48 -36.36 -34.23
CA ALA A 919 -21.64 -35.66 -33.67
C ALA A 919 -21.44 -34.13 -33.66
N PHE A 920 -22.53 -33.36 -33.57
CA PHE A 920 -22.49 -31.89 -33.52
C PHE A 920 -22.77 -31.38 -32.11
N LEU A 921 -22.01 -30.38 -31.68
CA LEU A 921 -22.23 -29.61 -30.45
C LEU A 921 -22.36 -28.12 -30.79
N VAL A 922 -23.12 -27.40 -29.96
CA VAL A 922 -23.30 -25.94 -30.04
C VAL A 922 -23.10 -25.36 -28.65
N VAL A 923 -22.28 -24.33 -28.54
CA VAL A 923 -21.89 -23.67 -27.30
C VAL A 923 -22.07 -22.16 -27.50
N THR A 924 -22.55 -21.47 -26.47
CA THR A 924 -22.97 -20.05 -26.55
C THR A 924 -22.19 -19.20 -25.57
N GLU A 925 -21.53 -18.16 -26.04
CA GLU A 925 -20.70 -17.25 -25.25
C GLU A 925 -21.01 -15.80 -25.61
N ASN A 926 -21.23 -14.92 -24.63
CA ASN A 926 -21.54 -13.49 -24.85
C ASN A 926 -22.66 -13.23 -25.88
N GLY A 927 -23.62 -14.15 -26.00
CA GLY A 927 -24.72 -14.13 -26.98
C GLY A 927 -24.39 -14.72 -28.36
N THR A 928 -23.13 -15.07 -28.62
CA THR A 928 -22.65 -15.71 -29.85
C THR A 928 -22.77 -17.23 -29.75
N ASN A 929 -23.44 -17.86 -30.71
CA ASN A 929 -23.44 -19.33 -30.83
C ASN A 929 -22.29 -19.77 -31.74
N HIS A 930 -21.42 -20.65 -31.27
CA HIS A 930 -20.42 -21.32 -32.09
C HIS A 930 -20.66 -22.83 -32.12
N PHE A 931 -20.34 -23.42 -33.26
CA PHE A 931 -20.64 -24.81 -33.59
C PHE A 931 -19.32 -25.59 -33.67
N THR A 932 -19.31 -26.81 -33.16
CA THR A 932 -18.17 -27.73 -33.32
C THR A 932 -18.67 -29.11 -33.70
N VAL A 933 -17.86 -29.83 -34.47
CA VAL A 933 -18.07 -31.25 -34.77
C VAL A 933 -17.11 -32.04 -33.91
N VAL A 934 -17.55 -33.16 -33.36
CA VAL A 934 -16.70 -34.05 -32.56
C VAL A 934 -16.74 -35.45 -33.15
N GLU A 935 -15.58 -36.07 -33.29
CA GLU A 935 -15.39 -37.41 -33.83
C GLU A 935 -14.88 -38.37 -32.78
N LYS A 936 -15.34 -39.62 -32.82
CA LYS A 936 -14.85 -40.69 -31.94
C LYS A 936 -13.88 -41.59 -32.70
N THR A 937 -12.60 -41.47 -32.39
CA THR A 937 -11.53 -42.33 -32.90
C THR A 937 -11.15 -43.41 -31.88
N GLU A 938 -10.32 -44.39 -32.26
CA GLU A 938 -9.79 -45.40 -31.33
C GLU A 938 -8.89 -44.81 -30.23
N ASP A 939 -8.27 -43.64 -30.49
CA ASP A 939 -7.34 -42.96 -29.56
C ASP A 939 -8.00 -41.84 -28.73
N GLY A 940 -9.27 -41.48 -29.01
CA GLY A 940 -10.01 -40.47 -28.24
C GLY A 940 -11.06 -39.71 -29.06
N ALA A 941 -11.77 -38.80 -28.39
CA ALA A 941 -12.67 -37.86 -29.06
C ALA A 941 -11.87 -36.66 -29.61
N LEU A 942 -12.03 -36.35 -30.90
CA LEU A 942 -11.38 -35.23 -31.58
C LEU A 942 -12.36 -34.09 -31.81
N PHE A 943 -11.93 -32.85 -31.56
CA PHE A 943 -12.66 -31.66 -31.97
C PHE A 943 -12.27 -31.25 -33.37
N PHE A 944 -13.24 -31.02 -34.24
CA PHE A 944 -12.99 -30.26 -35.45
C PHE A 944 -13.20 -28.78 -35.18
N THR A 945 -12.19 -27.97 -35.45
CA THR A 945 -12.30 -26.52 -35.68
C THR A 945 -12.49 -26.26 -37.19
N GLY A 946 -12.87 -25.03 -37.59
CA GLY A 946 -13.53 -24.71 -38.87
C GLY A 946 -12.74 -24.87 -40.18
N ASN A 947 -11.72 -25.73 -40.24
CA ASN A 947 -10.79 -25.87 -41.37
C ASN A 947 -10.62 -27.30 -41.92
N GLY A 948 -11.24 -28.33 -41.32
CA GLY A 948 -11.29 -29.69 -41.89
C GLY A 948 -10.44 -30.76 -41.22
N LYS A 949 -9.85 -30.48 -40.05
CA LYS A 949 -8.96 -31.42 -39.34
C LYS A 949 -9.26 -31.47 -37.86
N GLY A 950 -9.28 -32.68 -37.31
CA GLY A 950 -9.54 -32.93 -35.89
C GLY A 950 -8.30 -32.61 -35.06
N THR A 951 -8.49 -31.89 -33.96
CA THR A 951 -7.50 -31.66 -32.91
C THR A 951 -7.87 -32.48 -31.68
N THR A 952 -6.86 -32.92 -30.94
CA THR A 952 -7.00 -33.43 -29.57
C THR A 952 -6.98 -32.31 -28.52
N GLU A 953 -6.73 -31.07 -28.96
CA GLU A 953 -6.67 -29.89 -28.11
C GLU A 953 -8.05 -29.57 -27.55
N LYS A 954 -8.12 -29.44 -26.23
CA LYS A 954 -9.36 -29.14 -25.52
C LYS A 954 -9.72 -27.65 -25.58
N GLU A 955 -8.82 -26.77 -26.02
CA GLU A 955 -9.07 -25.32 -26.05
C GLU A 955 -9.87 -24.89 -27.28
N TRP A 956 -10.83 -24.00 -27.05
CA TRP A 956 -11.67 -23.47 -28.12
C TRP A 956 -11.05 -22.17 -28.65
N PRO A 957 -10.76 -22.05 -29.97
CA PRO A 957 -9.98 -20.93 -30.48
C PRO A 957 -10.61 -19.56 -30.15
N ASN A 958 -9.82 -18.71 -29.48
CA ASN A 958 -10.14 -17.34 -29.08
C ASN A 958 -11.30 -17.17 -28.08
N ALA A 959 -11.70 -18.22 -27.36
CA ALA A 959 -12.80 -18.16 -26.39
C ALA A 959 -12.36 -17.92 -24.92
N GLY A 960 -11.05 -17.90 -24.64
CA GLY A 960 -10.53 -17.75 -23.27
C GLY A 960 -10.88 -18.92 -22.32
N PHE A 961 -11.41 -20.04 -22.84
CA PHE A 961 -11.70 -21.23 -22.06
C PHE A 961 -11.37 -22.55 -22.80
N THR A 962 -11.04 -23.56 -22.00
CA THR A 962 -10.85 -24.96 -22.35
C THR A 962 -12.19 -25.72 -22.24
N LEU A 963 -12.48 -26.66 -23.14
CA LEU A 963 -13.65 -27.53 -23.15
C LEU A 963 -13.25 -29.01 -23.12
N ASP A 964 -13.37 -29.67 -21.97
CA ASP A 964 -13.11 -31.10 -21.79
C ASP A 964 -14.37 -31.94 -22.01
N ILE A 965 -14.42 -32.66 -23.12
CA ILE A 965 -15.53 -33.55 -23.52
C ILE A 965 -15.25 -35.03 -23.24
N SER A 966 -14.21 -35.37 -22.47
CA SER A 966 -13.81 -36.78 -22.22
C SER A 966 -14.89 -37.62 -21.52
N GLY A 967 -15.91 -36.99 -20.93
CA GLY A 967 -17.10 -37.64 -20.37
C GLY A 967 -18.22 -37.94 -21.37
N LEU A 968 -18.07 -37.63 -22.67
CA LEU A 968 -19.07 -37.93 -23.69
C LEU A 968 -19.01 -39.39 -24.17
N THR A 969 -20.18 -39.98 -24.41
CA THR A 969 -20.34 -41.34 -24.95
C THR A 969 -21.12 -41.28 -26.26
N PHE A 970 -20.52 -41.73 -27.36
CA PHE A 970 -21.20 -41.96 -28.65
C PHE A 970 -21.62 -43.43 -28.77
#